data_AF-A0A535MLJ7-F1
#
_entry.id   AF-A0A535MLJ7-F1
#
_cell.length_a   1.000
_cell.length_b   1.000
_cell.length_c   1.000
_cell.angle_alpha   90.00
_cell.angle_beta   90.00
_cell.angle_gamma   90.00
#
_symmetry.space_group_name_H-M   'P 1'
#
loop_
_entity.id
_entity.type
_entity.pdbx_description
1 polymer ?
#
loop_
_entity_poly.entity_id
_entity_poly.type
_entity_poly.pdbx_seq_one_letter_code
_entity_poly.pdbx_strand_id
1 'polypeptide(L)'
;MLRTPARAAEAILGLLLLNTLAVGQATLSFAAAPSLGDPTIGPHARDEARHAQDVTPFTPARSAILPRSAPPLPLPRGEGKATPDRPMGFSASGGVTREVFGFAPYWALSGNANWSYNLLTTVAYFGLDINADGSISTITNSWTGWNSQDLVDTINRAHAAGDRVVVVIKAFGDANIYPIITSPSATQTAITNTINAIASKNLDGVNVDFEGNENPAYPNMQSGFTNFMTQLSAQVHQRWPSAMVSVDTYTGSASWDNGVFKIDALAPAVDAFFVMAYDMSFGNMSGQAGPTAPLNGWTYNDTTAVQQYLAKAPASKIILGVPYYGYKWSTTTNQPYGSAVPGTPATADTYQGVLDDFACGPQQLAKAFDTTAQSPWANWWSPPAGDPCDGNHGSWRELYYDDATSLGLKYDLVNTSNLRGTGMWALGYDGTSQDLWKELSIKFGSPWPGQYHALAPSRILDTRINGGPVGAGQVRNAQVTGRGGVPDTGVAAVVLNVTVTDATAGSYLTVYPAGVPRPVASNLNVGQGQTVANLAQVPLGIKGQVSLYNNAGSTDVILDVQGWVSVVGLNSGTTGQYQALPPSRILDTRTTGGPLGANQTRDLQVTGKGGVPASGVAAVVVNLTVTNPTASSYLTAFPTGSGRPIVSNLNYTGGQTLANRAVITLSATGAATLYNLAGTTDVVVDVGGWFSDASTAVATSMFTGLTPSRILDTRTALGGFGNLGTNDAIAVQVAGQGGVPALNSSGQATAVVINVTVTGATAASYLTVYPDGTPRPLASDVNFGPGTTVPNLAVVKLGADGKLAVYNFAGGTNVIIDVLGWYN
;
A
#
# COMPACT_ATOMS: atom_id res chain seq x y z
N MET A 1 -54.29 64.53 -12.63
CA MET A 1 -54.84 63.19 -12.30
C MET A 1 -53.68 62.25 -12.04
N LEU A 2 -53.65 61.69 -10.81
CA LEU A 2 -52.89 60.56 -10.23
C LEU A 2 -51.39 60.40 -10.60
N ARG A 3 -50.46 60.79 -9.70
CA ARG A 3 -49.79 60.03 -8.59
C ARG A 3 -48.35 59.68 -9.04
N THR A 4 -47.23 59.82 -8.31
CA THR A 4 -46.87 60.17 -6.92
C THR A 4 -45.33 60.41 -6.89
N PRO A 5 -44.75 60.94 -5.79
CA PRO A 5 -43.50 61.72 -5.79
C PRO A 5 -42.26 61.01 -5.21
N ALA A 6 -41.20 61.81 -5.08
CA ALA A 6 -39.80 61.51 -4.83
C ALA A 6 -39.39 61.23 -3.36
N ARG A 7 -38.30 60.43 -3.27
CA ARG A 7 -37.06 60.51 -2.44
C ARG A 7 -37.11 60.81 -0.93
N ALA A 8 -36.53 59.87 -0.17
CA ALA A 8 -35.36 59.92 0.75
C ALA A 8 -35.64 58.96 1.93
N ALA A 9 -34.73 58.25 2.62
CA ALA A 9 -33.28 58.06 2.66
C ALA A 9 -33.09 56.73 3.44
N GLU A 10 -32.07 55.92 3.17
CA GLU A 10 -31.72 54.80 4.08
C GLU A 10 -30.22 54.65 4.30
N ALA A 11 -29.90 54.52 5.60
CA ALA A 11 -28.59 54.35 6.18
C ALA A 11 -28.27 52.87 6.39
N ILE A 12 -26.98 52.57 6.32
CA ILE A 12 -26.36 51.25 6.39
C ILE A 12 -26.36 50.70 7.83
N LEU A 13 -26.88 49.49 8.02
CA LEU A 13 -26.56 48.63 9.17
C LEU A 13 -26.46 47.17 8.69
N GLY A 14 -25.23 46.66 8.57
CA GLY A 14 -24.96 45.27 8.21
C GLY A 14 -24.96 44.38 9.46
N LEU A 15 -25.87 43.42 9.50
CA LEU A 15 -25.85 42.29 10.43
C LEU A 15 -25.20 41.09 9.70
N LEU A 16 -24.13 40.55 10.29
CA LEU A 16 -23.49 39.31 9.85
C LEU A 16 -24.45 38.12 10.03
N LEU A 17 -24.73 37.41 8.94
CA LEU A 17 -25.32 36.07 8.94
C LEU A 17 -24.26 35.07 8.48
N LEU A 18 -24.07 34.02 9.28
CA LEU A 18 -23.22 32.87 9.00
C LEU A 18 -23.62 32.21 7.68
N ASN A 19 -22.70 32.16 6.71
CA ASN A 19 -22.81 31.28 5.56
C ASN A 19 -22.29 29.89 5.91
N THR A 20 -23.20 28.94 6.07
CA THR A 20 -22.93 27.52 5.88
C THR A 20 -22.70 27.29 4.38
N LEU A 21 -21.45 27.05 3.98
CA LEU A 21 -21.13 26.54 2.65
C LEU A 21 -21.67 25.11 2.54
N ALA A 22 -22.88 24.97 2.00
CA ALA A 22 -23.34 23.71 1.45
C ALA A 22 -22.44 23.35 0.26
N VAL A 23 -21.65 22.30 0.41
CA VAL A 23 -20.95 21.65 -0.70
C VAL A 23 -22.04 21.06 -1.59
N GLY A 24 -22.39 21.77 -2.68
CA GLY A 24 -23.24 21.23 -3.72
C GLY A 24 -22.55 20.00 -4.31
N GLN A 25 -23.16 18.83 -4.14
CA GLN A 25 -22.83 17.66 -4.93
C GLN A 25 -23.03 18.04 -6.40
N ALA A 26 -21.94 18.23 -7.14
CA ALA A 26 -21.99 18.28 -8.58
C ALA A 26 -22.43 16.90 -9.07
N THR A 27 -23.71 16.74 -9.41
CA THR A 27 -24.17 15.61 -10.20
C THR A 27 -23.57 15.77 -11.59
N LEU A 28 -22.44 15.12 -11.83
CA LEU A 28 -21.91 14.91 -13.17
C LEU A 28 -22.95 14.08 -13.93
N SER A 29 -23.73 14.74 -14.79
CA SER A 29 -24.55 14.05 -15.77
C SER A 29 -23.61 13.46 -16.83
N PHE A 30 -23.24 12.19 -16.67
CA PHE A 30 -22.57 11.44 -17.70
C PHE A 30 -23.57 11.10 -18.81
N ALA A 31 -23.15 11.19 -20.07
CA ALA A 31 -23.86 10.54 -21.16
C ALA A 31 -23.99 9.04 -20.82
N ALA A 32 -25.11 8.41 -21.18
CA ALA A 32 -25.28 6.98 -20.99
C ALA A 32 -24.09 6.23 -21.62
N ALA A 33 -23.34 5.48 -20.80
CA ALA A 33 -22.23 4.67 -21.28
C ALA A 33 -22.76 3.69 -22.34
N PRO A 34 -22.00 3.42 -23.42
CA PRO A 34 -22.41 2.45 -24.42
C PRO A 34 -22.65 1.07 -23.78
N SER A 35 -23.66 0.33 -24.25
CA SER A 35 -23.88 -1.06 -23.86
C SER A 35 -22.72 -1.91 -24.35
N LEU A 36 -22.06 -2.60 -23.44
CA LEU A 36 -20.89 -3.42 -23.69
C LEU A 36 -21.30 -4.89 -23.71
N GLY A 37 -21.51 -5.44 -24.91
CA GLY A 37 -21.92 -6.83 -25.09
C GLY A 37 -20.95 -7.83 -24.48
N ASP A 38 -21.45 -9.02 -24.16
CA ASP A 38 -20.62 -10.12 -23.66
C ASP A 38 -19.58 -10.54 -24.72
N PRO A 39 -18.35 -10.93 -24.31
CA PRO A 39 -17.33 -11.37 -25.24
C PRO A 39 -17.76 -12.68 -25.93
N THR A 40 -17.29 -12.89 -27.16
CA THR A 40 -17.56 -14.14 -27.90
C THR A 40 -17.00 -15.37 -27.19
N ILE A 41 -15.82 -15.24 -26.57
CA ILE A 41 -15.17 -16.23 -25.72
C ILE A 41 -14.70 -15.48 -24.48
N GLY A 42 -15.07 -15.97 -23.30
CA GLY A 42 -14.68 -15.35 -22.05
C GLY A 42 -13.19 -15.52 -21.71
N PRO A 43 -12.68 -14.74 -20.75
CA PRO A 43 -11.25 -14.72 -20.43
C PRO A 43 -10.70 -16.06 -19.92
N HIS A 44 -11.38 -16.71 -18.98
CA HIS A 44 -10.89 -17.97 -18.42
C HIS A 44 -11.03 -19.13 -19.40
N ALA A 45 -12.07 -19.16 -20.24
CA ALA A 45 -12.22 -20.14 -21.30
C ALA A 45 -11.09 -20.04 -22.33
N ARG A 46 -10.65 -18.81 -22.66
CA ARG A 46 -9.52 -18.58 -23.54
C ARG A 46 -8.23 -19.13 -22.95
N ASP A 47 -7.98 -18.90 -21.67
CA ASP A 47 -6.77 -19.36 -21.01
C ASP A 47 -6.75 -20.88 -20.82
N GLU A 48 -7.85 -21.45 -20.34
CA GLU A 48 -8.05 -22.90 -20.22
C GLU A 48 -7.74 -23.63 -21.53
N ALA A 49 -8.20 -23.10 -22.67
CA ALA A 49 -7.97 -23.72 -23.97
C ALA A 49 -6.47 -23.88 -24.31
N ARG A 50 -5.61 -23.02 -23.75
CA ARG A 50 -4.15 -23.10 -23.92
C ARG A 50 -3.52 -24.21 -23.07
N HIS A 51 -4.07 -24.41 -21.88
CA HIS A 51 -3.57 -25.36 -20.89
C HIS A 51 -4.26 -26.72 -20.94
N ALA A 52 -5.30 -26.88 -21.76
CA ALA A 52 -6.08 -28.12 -21.89
C ALA A 52 -5.23 -29.34 -22.31
N GLN A 53 -4.10 -29.11 -22.98
CA GLN A 53 -3.17 -30.17 -23.43
C GLN A 53 -1.91 -30.28 -22.57
N ASP A 54 -1.78 -29.46 -21.52
CA ASP A 54 -0.61 -29.48 -20.67
C ASP A 54 -0.48 -30.83 -19.96
N VAL A 55 0.74 -31.38 -19.97
CA VAL A 55 1.07 -32.56 -19.18
C VAL A 55 1.37 -32.08 -17.77
N THR A 56 0.44 -32.32 -16.85
CA THR A 56 0.58 -31.95 -15.44
C THR A 56 0.83 -33.21 -14.60
N PRO A 57 2.08 -33.55 -14.27
CA PRO A 57 2.40 -34.77 -13.54
C PRO A 57 2.09 -34.58 -12.05
N PHE A 58 0.80 -34.60 -11.69
CA PHE A 58 0.38 -34.52 -10.31
C PHE A 58 0.61 -35.83 -9.58
N THR A 59 1.17 -35.74 -8.38
CA THR A 59 1.16 -36.89 -7.46
C THR A 59 -0.23 -37.02 -6.82
N PRO A 60 -0.80 -38.24 -6.70
CA PRO A 60 -2.07 -38.42 -6.01
C PRO A 60 -2.01 -37.93 -4.55
N ALA A 61 -3.14 -37.39 -4.08
CA ALA A 61 -3.31 -36.99 -2.69
C ALA A 61 -2.99 -38.16 -1.74
N ARG A 62 -2.11 -37.91 -0.77
CA ARG A 62 -1.61 -38.89 0.21
C ARG A 62 -1.76 -38.43 1.65
N SER A 63 -1.91 -37.13 1.89
CA SER A 63 -2.15 -36.57 3.23
C SER A 63 -3.60 -36.14 3.42
N ALA A 64 -4.00 -36.00 4.69
CA ALA A 64 -5.30 -35.45 5.04
C ALA A 64 -5.37 -33.95 4.76
N ILE A 65 -6.59 -33.48 4.48
CA ILE A 65 -6.93 -32.06 4.46
C ILE A 65 -7.29 -31.64 5.88
N LEU A 66 -6.67 -30.57 6.33
CA LEU A 66 -6.87 -30.01 7.66
C LEU A 66 -8.00 -28.97 7.62
N PRO A 67 -8.87 -28.93 8.64
CA PRO A 67 -9.84 -27.85 8.78
C PRO A 67 -9.11 -26.53 9.00
N ARG A 68 -9.78 -25.43 8.64
CA ARG A 68 -9.25 -24.08 8.83
C ARG A 68 -8.97 -23.75 10.28
N SER A 69 -7.82 -23.14 10.55
CA SER A 69 -7.30 -22.88 11.90
C SER A 69 -8.06 -21.77 12.63
N ALA A 70 -8.78 -20.91 11.91
CA ALA A 70 -9.55 -19.78 12.45
C ALA A 70 -10.91 -19.61 11.72
N PRO A 71 -11.93 -19.02 12.38
CA PRO A 71 -13.19 -18.64 11.72
C PRO A 71 -12.95 -17.68 10.54
N PRO A 72 -13.81 -17.65 9.52
CA PRO A 72 -13.63 -16.74 8.40
C PRO A 72 -13.91 -15.32 8.86
N LEU A 73 -13.31 -14.34 8.17
CA LEU A 73 -13.76 -12.96 8.29
C LEU A 73 -15.29 -12.91 8.15
N PRO A 74 -16.00 -12.16 9.00
CA PRO A 74 -17.42 -11.98 8.83
C PRO A 74 -17.68 -11.44 7.43
N LEU A 75 -18.46 -12.18 6.63
CA LEU A 75 -19.01 -11.65 5.40
C LEU A 75 -19.88 -10.45 5.79
N PRO A 76 -19.63 -9.24 5.27
CA PRO A 76 -20.54 -8.13 5.50
C PRO A 76 -21.88 -8.50 4.86
N ARG A 77 -22.84 -8.99 5.66
CA ARG A 77 -24.21 -9.24 5.19
C ARG A 77 -24.88 -7.88 4.97
N GLY A 78 -24.73 -7.36 3.77
CA GLY A 78 -25.49 -6.20 3.30
C GLY A 78 -26.93 -6.62 3.02
N GLU A 79 -27.74 -6.78 4.05
CA GLU A 79 -29.20 -6.80 3.92
C GLU A 79 -29.69 -5.34 3.89
N GLY A 80 -29.62 -4.69 2.71
CA GLY A 80 -30.14 -3.34 2.56
C GLY A 80 -29.74 -2.65 1.26
N LYS A 81 -30.65 -1.81 0.73
CA LYS A 81 -30.35 -0.88 -0.36
C LYS A 81 -29.12 -0.04 -0.02
N ALA A 82 -28.34 0.29 -1.04
CA ALA A 82 -27.12 1.10 -0.97
C ALA A 82 -27.28 2.30 -0.03
N THR A 83 -26.57 2.29 1.09
CA THR A 83 -26.20 3.50 1.81
C THR A 83 -24.70 3.73 1.61
N PRO A 84 -24.27 4.92 1.16
CA PRO A 84 -22.88 5.33 1.32
C PRO A 84 -22.62 5.57 2.82
N ASP A 85 -21.36 5.45 3.24
CA ASP A 85 -20.84 5.87 4.56
C ASP A 85 -20.83 4.87 5.74
N ARG A 86 -20.57 3.57 5.51
CA ARG A 86 -19.87 2.80 6.56
C ARG A 86 -18.54 2.26 6.04
N PRO A 87 -17.39 2.67 6.62
CA PRO A 87 -16.12 2.00 6.40
C PRO A 87 -16.29 0.52 6.75
N MET A 88 -16.06 -0.35 5.78
CA MET A 88 -16.06 -1.79 6.04
C MET A 88 -14.79 -2.10 6.82
N GLY A 89 -14.93 -2.33 8.13
CA GLY A 89 -13.83 -2.78 8.98
C GLY A 89 -13.48 -4.21 8.63
N PHE A 90 -12.57 -4.41 7.69
CA PHE A 90 -11.90 -5.69 7.49
C PHE A 90 -10.64 -5.71 8.36
N SER A 91 -10.55 -6.70 9.24
CA SER A 91 -9.32 -7.07 9.92
C SER A 91 -9.07 -8.54 9.64
N ALA A 92 -8.47 -8.86 8.49
CA ALA A 92 -8.11 -10.23 8.15
C ALA A 92 -7.08 -10.80 9.14
N SER A 93 -7.11 -12.12 9.36
CA SER A 93 -6.07 -12.84 10.10
C SER A 93 -4.68 -12.71 9.45
N GLY A 94 -4.63 -12.43 8.15
CA GLY A 94 -3.41 -12.12 7.38
C GLY A 94 -3.02 -10.65 7.36
N GLY A 95 -3.73 -9.75 8.07
CA GLY A 95 -3.34 -8.34 8.10
C GLY A 95 -3.58 -7.60 6.77
N VAL A 96 -4.54 -8.02 5.94
CA VAL A 96 -5.07 -7.21 4.82
C VAL A 96 -6.41 -6.57 5.18
N THR A 97 -6.67 -5.39 4.60
CA THR A 97 -7.81 -4.50 4.87
C THR A 97 -8.93 -4.60 3.84
N ARG A 98 -8.79 -5.48 2.85
CA ARG A 98 -9.76 -5.77 1.78
C ARG A 98 -9.74 -7.26 1.46
N GLU A 99 -10.75 -7.73 0.74
CA GLU A 99 -10.72 -9.06 0.13
C GLU A 99 -9.58 -9.16 -0.90
N VAL A 100 -8.85 -10.27 -0.85
CA VAL A 100 -7.81 -10.60 -1.83
C VAL A 100 -8.06 -12.02 -2.33
N PHE A 101 -8.65 -12.11 -3.52
CA PHE A 101 -9.17 -13.35 -4.09
C PHE A 101 -8.21 -13.91 -5.16
N GLY A 102 -7.52 -15.00 -4.88
CA GLY A 102 -6.53 -15.58 -5.80
C GLY A 102 -7.03 -16.85 -6.49
N PHE A 103 -7.09 -16.85 -7.82
CA PHE A 103 -7.36 -18.08 -8.58
C PHE A 103 -6.13 -18.97 -8.63
N ALA A 104 -6.27 -20.22 -8.19
CA ALA A 104 -5.28 -21.28 -8.23
C ALA A 104 -5.63 -22.26 -9.37
N PRO A 105 -5.22 -21.99 -10.61
CA PRO A 105 -5.48 -22.89 -11.73
C PRO A 105 -4.74 -24.19 -11.56
N TYR A 106 -5.35 -25.30 -11.99
CA TYR A 106 -4.77 -26.63 -11.82
C TYR A 106 -3.35 -26.69 -12.38
N TRP A 107 -3.07 -26.08 -13.54
CA TRP A 107 -1.74 -26.05 -14.16
C TRP A 107 -0.66 -25.29 -13.36
N ALA A 108 -1.04 -24.43 -12.41
CA ALA A 108 -0.10 -23.68 -11.57
C ALA A 108 0.06 -24.25 -10.14
N LEU A 109 -0.66 -25.32 -9.78
CA LEU A 109 -0.68 -25.84 -8.41
C LEU A 109 0.69 -26.25 -7.88
N SER A 110 1.61 -26.71 -8.73
CA SER A 110 2.97 -27.08 -8.30
C SER A 110 3.75 -25.88 -7.72
N GLY A 111 3.37 -24.65 -8.07
CA GLY A 111 3.95 -23.41 -7.55
C GLY A 111 3.43 -22.98 -6.19
N ASN A 112 2.49 -23.72 -5.57
CA ASN A 112 1.77 -23.29 -4.38
C ASN A 112 2.66 -23.00 -3.15
N ALA A 113 3.92 -23.43 -3.14
CA ALA A 113 4.87 -23.07 -2.08
C ALA A 113 5.34 -21.61 -2.12
N ASN A 114 5.20 -20.96 -3.28
CA ASN A 114 5.72 -19.61 -3.53
C ASN A 114 4.65 -18.52 -3.35
N TRP A 115 3.39 -18.88 -3.08
CA TRP A 115 2.30 -17.92 -2.94
C TRP A 115 2.32 -17.26 -1.55
N SER A 116 1.97 -15.97 -1.53
CA SER A 116 1.92 -15.17 -0.29
C SER A 116 0.56 -15.31 0.41
N TYR A 117 0.30 -16.45 1.03
CA TYR A 117 -0.97 -16.72 1.75
C TYR A 117 -1.28 -15.69 2.84
N ASN A 118 -0.27 -15.04 3.43
CA ASN A 118 -0.47 -13.95 4.37
C ASN A 118 -1.08 -12.68 3.74
N LEU A 119 -1.12 -12.57 2.41
CA LEU A 119 -1.73 -11.45 1.70
C LEU A 119 -3.04 -11.84 1.02
N LEU A 120 -3.45 -13.10 1.13
CA LEU A 120 -4.70 -13.59 0.57
C LEU A 120 -5.82 -13.53 1.62
N THR A 121 -7.04 -13.67 1.14
CA THR A 121 -8.21 -14.00 1.98
C THR A 121 -9.00 -15.18 1.41
N THR A 122 -8.82 -15.44 0.11
CA THR A 122 -9.48 -16.53 -0.62
C THR A 122 -8.54 -17.14 -1.62
N VAL A 123 -8.46 -18.47 -1.63
CA VAL A 123 -7.88 -19.25 -2.71
C VAL A 123 -9.01 -19.96 -3.44
N ALA A 124 -9.15 -19.72 -4.74
CA ALA A 124 -10.16 -20.35 -5.57
C ALA A 124 -9.52 -21.40 -6.46
N TYR A 125 -9.74 -22.69 -6.15
CA TYR A 125 -9.23 -23.76 -6.99
C TYR A 125 -9.96 -23.75 -8.34
N PHE A 126 -9.23 -23.45 -9.40
CA PHE A 126 -9.75 -23.36 -10.76
C PHE A 126 -9.40 -24.63 -11.55
N GLY A 127 -10.27 -25.62 -11.72
CA GLY A 127 -11.66 -25.77 -11.26
C GLY A 127 -12.13 -27.21 -11.50
N LEU A 128 -13.44 -27.42 -11.51
CA LEU A 128 -14.11 -28.68 -11.88
C LEU A 128 -15.05 -28.42 -13.06
N ASP A 129 -14.88 -29.16 -14.16
CA ASP A 129 -15.72 -29.03 -15.34
C ASP A 129 -17.11 -29.63 -15.11
N ILE A 130 -18.17 -28.84 -15.36
CA ILE A 130 -19.56 -29.27 -15.26
C ILE A 130 -20.10 -29.58 -16.67
N ASN A 131 -20.57 -30.81 -16.86
CA ASN A 131 -21.23 -31.24 -18.08
C ASN A 131 -22.67 -30.70 -18.15
N ALA A 132 -23.25 -30.69 -19.35
CA ALA A 132 -24.61 -30.21 -19.59
C ALA A 132 -25.69 -30.88 -18.72
N ASP A 133 -25.47 -32.12 -18.27
CA ASP A 133 -26.38 -32.84 -17.37
C ASP A 133 -26.18 -32.50 -15.88
N GLY A 134 -25.25 -31.60 -15.56
CA GLY A 134 -24.88 -31.18 -14.21
C GLY A 134 -23.88 -32.10 -13.51
N SER A 135 -23.37 -33.16 -14.18
CA SER A 135 -22.31 -34.00 -13.64
C SER A 135 -20.94 -33.33 -13.69
N ILE A 136 -20.05 -33.67 -12.76
CA ILE A 136 -18.64 -33.24 -12.82
C ILE A 136 -17.90 -34.18 -13.78
N SER A 137 -17.15 -33.62 -14.74
CA SER A 137 -16.28 -34.41 -15.61
C SER A 137 -15.07 -34.93 -14.83
N THR A 138 -14.81 -36.24 -14.93
CA THR A 138 -13.73 -36.92 -14.20
C THR A 138 -12.55 -37.33 -15.08
N ILE A 139 -12.55 -36.90 -16.34
CA ILE A 139 -11.55 -37.28 -17.35
C ILE A 139 -10.63 -36.11 -17.75
N THR A 140 -10.76 -34.96 -17.09
CA THR A 140 -10.02 -33.74 -17.42
C THR A 140 -8.77 -33.58 -16.54
N ASN A 141 -7.84 -32.72 -16.99
CA ASN A 141 -6.69 -32.33 -16.18
C ASN A 141 -7.12 -31.61 -14.89
N SER A 142 -8.23 -30.85 -14.95
CA SER A 142 -8.83 -30.19 -13.80
C SER A 142 -9.32 -31.20 -12.73
N TRP A 143 -9.84 -32.37 -13.14
CA TRP A 143 -10.14 -33.47 -12.21
C TRP A 143 -8.88 -34.13 -11.65
N THR A 144 -7.83 -34.24 -12.46
CA THR A 144 -6.54 -34.77 -11.99
C THR A 144 -5.93 -33.85 -10.93
N GLY A 145 -5.94 -32.53 -11.17
CA GLY A 145 -5.56 -31.51 -10.19
C GLY A 145 -6.39 -31.57 -8.91
N TRP A 146 -7.70 -31.81 -9.02
CA TRP A 146 -8.59 -31.98 -7.87
C TRP A 146 -8.17 -33.13 -6.96
N ASN A 147 -7.62 -34.21 -7.53
CA ASN A 147 -7.17 -35.39 -6.78
C ASN A 147 -5.67 -35.35 -6.44
N SER A 148 -4.99 -34.24 -6.70
CA SER A 148 -3.55 -34.09 -6.49
C SER A 148 -3.18 -33.81 -5.04
N GLN A 149 -1.95 -34.15 -4.66
CA GLN A 149 -1.32 -33.68 -3.43
C GLN A 149 -1.09 -32.17 -3.45
N ASP A 150 -0.79 -31.58 -4.61
CA ASP A 150 -0.55 -30.13 -4.71
C ASP A 150 -1.79 -29.31 -4.31
N LEU A 151 -2.99 -29.79 -4.64
CA LEU A 151 -4.23 -29.18 -4.14
C LEU A 151 -4.39 -29.39 -2.62
N VAL A 152 -4.04 -30.56 -2.08
CA VAL A 152 -4.08 -30.79 -0.62
C VAL A 152 -3.13 -29.84 0.11
N ASP A 153 -1.92 -29.65 -0.42
CA ASP A 153 -0.93 -28.72 0.13
C ASP A 153 -1.41 -27.27 0.04
N THR A 154 -2.02 -26.90 -1.09
CA THR A 154 -2.64 -25.59 -1.30
C THR A 154 -3.73 -25.31 -0.27
N ILE A 155 -4.66 -26.26 -0.08
CA ILE A 155 -5.74 -26.13 0.90
C ILE A 155 -5.16 -25.99 2.30
N ASN A 156 -4.23 -26.86 2.67
CA ASN A 156 -3.64 -26.85 4.01
C ASN A 156 -2.87 -25.56 4.31
N ARG A 157 -2.14 -25.00 3.33
CA ARG A 157 -1.43 -23.72 3.47
C ARG A 157 -2.39 -22.54 3.63
N ALA A 158 -3.41 -22.46 2.79
CA ALA A 158 -4.46 -21.44 2.89
C ALA A 158 -5.20 -21.52 4.24
N HIS A 159 -5.66 -22.71 4.60
CA HIS A 159 -6.34 -22.96 5.87
C HIS A 159 -5.46 -22.67 7.10
N ALA A 160 -4.16 -22.93 7.02
CA ALA A 160 -3.22 -22.59 8.09
C ALA A 160 -3.06 -21.07 8.24
N ALA A 161 -3.06 -20.32 7.13
CA ALA A 161 -3.06 -18.84 7.11
C ALA A 161 -4.41 -18.22 7.53
N GLY A 162 -5.47 -19.02 7.56
CA GLY A 162 -6.84 -18.60 7.90
C GLY A 162 -7.68 -18.21 6.68
N ASP A 163 -7.14 -18.38 5.47
CA ASP A 163 -7.80 -18.07 4.20
C ASP A 163 -8.92 -19.06 3.89
N ARG A 164 -9.96 -18.57 3.23
CA ARG A 164 -11.00 -19.44 2.66
C ARG A 164 -10.45 -20.17 1.45
N VAL A 165 -10.86 -21.42 1.28
CA VAL A 165 -10.67 -22.13 0.00
C VAL A 165 -12.01 -22.42 -0.63
N VAL A 166 -12.23 -21.96 -1.86
CA VAL A 166 -13.46 -22.22 -2.62
C VAL A 166 -13.15 -23.10 -3.83
N VAL A 167 -14.08 -23.97 -4.20
CA VAL A 167 -14.02 -24.69 -5.49
C VAL A 167 -14.58 -23.80 -6.59
N VAL A 168 -13.91 -23.69 -7.73
CA VAL A 168 -14.51 -23.12 -8.94
C VAL A 168 -15.19 -24.24 -9.71
N ILE A 169 -16.50 -24.12 -9.92
CA ILE A 169 -17.21 -24.96 -10.90
C ILE A 169 -17.29 -24.19 -12.22
N LYS A 170 -16.88 -24.84 -13.32
CA LYS A 170 -16.75 -24.16 -14.62
C LYS A 170 -17.50 -24.87 -15.74
N ALA A 171 -18.08 -24.07 -16.63
CA ALA A 171 -18.74 -24.53 -17.84
C ALA A 171 -18.63 -23.45 -18.91
N PHE A 172 -18.16 -23.79 -20.11
CA PHE A 172 -17.95 -22.83 -21.19
C PHE A 172 -18.83 -23.14 -22.39
N GLY A 173 -19.33 -22.08 -23.02
CA GLY A 173 -20.21 -22.15 -24.20
C GLY A 173 -21.67 -22.47 -23.87
N ASP A 174 -22.57 -21.79 -24.58
CA ASP A 174 -24.00 -21.80 -24.29
C ASP A 174 -24.62 -23.19 -24.39
N ALA A 175 -24.17 -24.03 -25.32
CA ALA A 175 -24.65 -25.40 -25.49
C ALA A 175 -24.47 -26.25 -24.23
N ASN A 176 -23.40 -25.99 -23.45
CA ASN A 176 -23.11 -26.69 -22.22
C ASN A 176 -23.78 -26.01 -21.01
N ILE A 177 -23.74 -24.68 -20.95
CA ILE A 177 -24.30 -23.90 -19.84
C ILE A 177 -25.83 -23.97 -19.81
N TYR A 178 -26.47 -23.88 -20.98
CA TYR A 178 -27.92 -23.73 -21.10
C TYR A 178 -28.71 -24.82 -20.39
N PRO A 179 -28.42 -26.13 -20.58
CA PRO A 179 -29.15 -27.18 -19.89
C PRO A 179 -28.94 -27.15 -18.37
N ILE A 180 -27.73 -26.79 -17.89
CA ILE A 180 -27.41 -26.70 -16.47
C ILE A 180 -28.32 -25.69 -15.75
N ILE A 181 -28.58 -24.55 -16.38
CA ILE A 181 -29.31 -23.42 -15.76
C ILE A 181 -30.81 -23.39 -16.09
N THR A 182 -31.28 -24.21 -17.03
CA THR A 182 -32.70 -24.24 -17.44
C THR A 182 -33.42 -25.56 -17.15
N SER A 183 -32.69 -26.68 -17.01
CA SER A 183 -33.27 -27.98 -16.64
C SER A 183 -33.23 -28.18 -15.13
N PRO A 184 -34.39 -28.33 -14.44
CA PRO A 184 -34.41 -28.56 -12.99
C PRO A 184 -33.57 -29.75 -12.53
N SER A 185 -33.51 -30.83 -13.33
CA SER A 185 -32.71 -32.01 -12.99
C SER A 185 -31.21 -31.75 -13.11
N ALA A 186 -30.77 -31.06 -14.17
CA ALA A 186 -29.37 -30.73 -14.36
C ALA A 186 -28.90 -29.69 -13.33
N THR A 187 -29.72 -28.66 -13.07
CA THR A 187 -29.52 -27.68 -12.00
C THR A 187 -29.29 -28.37 -10.66
N GLN A 188 -30.22 -29.26 -10.25
CA GLN A 188 -30.10 -29.93 -8.95
C GLN A 188 -28.90 -30.89 -8.91
N THR A 189 -28.59 -31.57 -10.01
CA THR A 189 -27.41 -32.44 -10.11
C THR A 189 -26.12 -31.65 -9.91
N ALA A 190 -25.98 -30.50 -10.58
CA ALA A 190 -24.84 -29.60 -10.43
C ALA A 190 -24.72 -29.07 -8.99
N ILE A 191 -25.82 -28.64 -8.37
CA ILE A 191 -25.82 -28.14 -6.98
C ILE A 191 -25.42 -29.26 -6.01
N THR A 192 -25.99 -30.45 -6.13
CA THR A 192 -25.66 -31.60 -5.28
C THR A 192 -24.19 -31.99 -5.42
N ASN A 193 -23.66 -32.04 -6.64
CA ASN A 193 -22.25 -32.35 -6.88
C ASN A 193 -21.31 -31.28 -6.33
N THR A 194 -21.68 -30.01 -6.44
CA THR A 194 -20.94 -28.88 -5.85
C THR A 194 -20.88 -28.99 -4.33
N ILE A 195 -22.03 -29.23 -3.68
CA ILE A 195 -22.12 -29.43 -2.23
C ILE A 195 -21.29 -30.64 -1.78
N ASN A 196 -21.26 -31.72 -2.58
CA ASN A 196 -20.42 -32.88 -2.29
C ASN A 196 -18.92 -32.56 -2.44
N ALA A 197 -18.54 -31.79 -3.46
CA ALA A 197 -17.16 -31.33 -3.64
C ALA A 197 -16.68 -30.50 -2.45
N ILE A 198 -17.49 -29.52 -2.00
CA ILE A 198 -17.20 -28.71 -0.81
C ILE A 198 -16.99 -29.60 0.41
N ALA A 199 -17.93 -30.54 0.68
CA ALA A 199 -17.83 -31.45 1.82
C ALA A 199 -16.61 -32.37 1.76
N SER A 200 -16.25 -32.87 0.57
CA SER A 200 -15.19 -33.88 0.41
C SER A 200 -13.80 -33.37 0.78
N LYS A 201 -13.59 -32.06 0.73
CA LYS A 201 -12.30 -31.40 0.97
C LYS A 201 -12.35 -30.31 2.05
N ASN A 202 -13.42 -30.28 2.85
CA ASN A 202 -13.63 -29.25 3.89
C ASN A 202 -13.47 -27.82 3.35
N LEU A 203 -13.96 -27.54 2.15
CA LEU A 203 -13.83 -26.21 1.53
C LEU A 203 -14.80 -25.21 2.17
N ASP A 204 -14.49 -23.93 2.02
CA ASP A 204 -15.25 -22.81 2.57
C ASP A 204 -16.25 -22.19 1.57
N GLY A 205 -16.53 -22.85 0.44
CA GLY A 205 -17.53 -22.35 -0.51
C GLY A 205 -17.29 -22.73 -1.97
N VAL A 206 -17.97 -22.00 -2.85
CA VAL A 206 -17.94 -22.18 -4.30
C VAL A 206 -17.86 -20.84 -5.03
N ASN A 207 -17.08 -20.82 -6.11
CA ASN A 207 -17.14 -19.81 -7.15
C ASN A 207 -17.73 -20.43 -8.42
N VAL A 208 -18.59 -19.71 -9.13
CA VAL A 208 -19.20 -20.18 -10.39
C VAL A 208 -18.60 -19.40 -11.56
N ASP A 209 -17.91 -20.11 -12.45
CA ASP A 209 -17.32 -19.54 -13.66
C ASP A 209 -17.93 -20.13 -14.93
N PHE A 210 -19.06 -19.57 -15.33
CA PHE A 210 -19.85 -20.06 -16.46
C PHE A 210 -19.80 -19.03 -17.58
N GLU A 211 -18.88 -19.21 -18.52
CA GLU A 211 -18.63 -18.25 -19.60
C GLU A 211 -19.42 -18.61 -20.86
N GLY A 212 -20.60 -18.01 -20.99
CA GLY A 212 -21.45 -18.03 -22.19
C GLY A 212 -21.50 -16.66 -22.87
N ASN A 213 -22.27 -16.56 -23.96
CA ASN A 213 -22.56 -15.29 -24.63
C ASN A 213 -24.06 -15.13 -24.91
N GLU A 214 -24.48 -13.92 -25.31
CA GLU A 214 -25.87 -13.68 -25.68
C GLU A 214 -26.17 -14.31 -27.05
N ASN A 215 -26.56 -15.58 -27.04
CA ASN A 215 -26.96 -16.30 -28.24
C ASN A 215 -28.48 -16.54 -28.28
N PRO A 216 -29.20 -16.00 -29.27
CA PRO A 216 -30.65 -16.16 -29.41
C PRO A 216 -31.13 -17.62 -29.49
N ALA A 217 -30.25 -18.57 -29.84
CA ALA A 217 -30.57 -20.00 -29.85
C ALA A 217 -30.81 -20.58 -28.44
N TYR A 218 -30.41 -19.87 -27.39
CA TYR A 218 -30.48 -20.30 -26.00
C TYR A 218 -31.31 -19.28 -25.17
N PRO A 219 -32.65 -19.26 -25.34
CA PRO A 219 -33.50 -18.25 -24.71
C PRO A 219 -33.62 -18.47 -23.21
N ASN A 220 -33.73 -17.38 -22.43
CA ASN A 220 -33.84 -17.38 -20.97
C ASN A 220 -32.54 -17.70 -20.21
N MET A 221 -31.37 -17.64 -20.85
CA MET A 221 -30.07 -17.83 -20.17
C MET A 221 -29.96 -16.93 -18.94
N GLN A 222 -30.25 -15.64 -19.07
CA GLN A 222 -30.13 -14.69 -17.97
C GLN A 222 -30.99 -15.04 -16.74
N SER A 223 -32.27 -15.33 -16.95
CA SER A 223 -33.17 -15.73 -15.86
C SER A 223 -32.84 -17.11 -15.30
N GLY A 224 -32.42 -18.06 -16.16
CA GLY A 224 -31.98 -19.39 -15.74
C GLY A 224 -30.74 -19.31 -14.86
N PHE A 225 -29.77 -18.48 -15.25
CA PHE A 225 -28.54 -18.26 -14.51
C PHE A 225 -28.82 -17.67 -13.11
N THR A 226 -29.68 -16.64 -13.06
CA THR A 226 -30.12 -16.02 -11.80
C THR A 226 -30.80 -17.05 -10.88
N ASN A 227 -31.65 -17.91 -11.45
CA ASN A 227 -32.33 -18.97 -10.70
C ASN A 227 -31.34 -20.03 -10.18
N PHE A 228 -30.41 -20.47 -11.03
CA PHE A 228 -29.34 -21.40 -10.64
C PHE A 228 -28.54 -20.85 -9.46
N MET A 229 -28.05 -19.61 -9.54
CA MET A 229 -27.28 -18.99 -8.45
C MET A 229 -28.10 -18.82 -7.16
N THR A 230 -29.39 -18.48 -7.29
CA THR A 230 -30.30 -18.38 -6.13
C THR A 230 -30.45 -19.72 -5.42
N GLN A 231 -30.67 -20.80 -6.16
CA GLN A 231 -30.81 -22.15 -5.61
C GLN A 231 -29.50 -22.68 -5.02
N LEU A 232 -28.39 -22.50 -5.74
CA LEU A 232 -27.06 -22.91 -5.28
C LEU A 232 -26.71 -22.21 -3.96
N SER A 233 -26.84 -20.88 -3.92
CA SER A 233 -26.53 -20.08 -2.73
C SER A 233 -27.37 -20.49 -1.52
N ALA A 234 -28.68 -20.65 -1.71
CA ALA A 234 -29.57 -21.08 -0.64
C ALA A 234 -29.19 -22.46 -0.07
N GLN A 235 -28.91 -23.44 -0.93
CA GLN A 235 -28.58 -24.81 -0.50
C GLN A 235 -27.18 -24.90 0.14
N VAL A 236 -26.19 -24.15 -0.38
CA VAL A 236 -24.85 -24.06 0.23
C VAL A 236 -24.94 -23.42 1.61
N HIS A 237 -25.62 -22.27 1.75
CA HIS A 237 -25.75 -21.57 3.03
C HIS A 237 -26.62 -22.29 4.05
N GLN A 238 -27.58 -23.11 3.61
CA GLN A 238 -28.35 -23.98 4.50
C GLN A 238 -27.43 -24.99 5.21
N ARG A 239 -26.39 -25.48 4.54
CA ARG A 239 -25.44 -26.45 5.10
C ARG A 239 -24.27 -25.76 5.81
N TRP A 240 -23.77 -24.65 5.25
CA TRP A 240 -22.66 -23.87 5.78
C TRP A 240 -22.98 -22.37 5.73
N PRO A 241 -23.55 -21.80 6.81
CA PRO A 241 -23.99 -20.39 6.84
C PRO A 241 -22.88 -19.35 6.67
N SER A 242 -21.62 -19.76 6.75
CA SER A 242 -20.41 -18.95 6.58
C SER A 242 -19.65 -19.25 5.30
N ALA A 243 -20.16 -20.16 4.45
CA ALA A 243 -19.53 -20.44 3.16
C ALA A 243 -19.63 -19.19 2.26
N MET A 244 -18.71 -19.08 1.30
CA MET A 244 -18.77 -18.05 0.27
C MET A 244 -19.36 -18.63 -1.01
N VAL A 245 -20.33 -17.93 -1.59
CA VAL A 245 -20.89 -18.21 -2.92
C VAL A 245 -20.66 -17.00 -3.80
N SER A 246 -19.69 -17.11 -4.72
CA SER A 246 -19.33 -16.05 -5.67
C SER A 246 -19.53 -16.47 -7.12
N VAL A 247 -19.52 -15.49 -8.00
CA VAL A 247 -19.70 -15.69 -9.44
C VAL A 247 -18.74 -14.79 -10.23
N ASP A 248 -18.16 -15.36 -11.28
CA ASP A 248 -17.34 -14.64 -12.25
C ASP A 248 -18.25 -14.00 -13.30
N THR A 249 -17.99 -12.73 -13.59
CA THR A 249 -18.77 -11.94 -14.55
C THR A 249 -17.84 -11.13 -15.43
N TYR A 250 -18.28 -10.80 -16.65
CA TYR A 250 -17.45 -10.04 -17.58
C TYR A 250 -17.36 -8.57 -17.19
N THR A 251 -16.29 -7.90 -17.61
CA THR A 251 -16.09 -6.45 -17.42
C THR A 251 -17.35 -5.63 -17.74
N GLY A 252 -18.02 -5.96 -18.85
CA GLY A 252 -19.17 -5.22 -19.37
C GLY A 252 -20.53 -5.66 -18.83
N SER A 253 -20.62 -6.70 -17.99
CA SER A 253 -21.91 -7.32 -17.63
C SER A 253 -22.87 -6.39 -16.87
N ALA A 254 -22.37 -5.36 -16.19
CA ALA A 254 -23.21 -4.35 -15.54
C ALA A 254 -23.65 -3.19 -16.46
N SER A 255 -23.14 -3.13 -17.69
CA SER A 255 -23.40 -2.01 -18.61
C SER A 255 -24.76 -2.10 -19.32
N TRP A 256 -25.38 -3.28 -19.35
CA TRP A 256 -26.63 -3.55 -20.05
C TRP A 256 -27.34 -4.79 -19.47
N ASP A 257 -28.67 -4.80 -19.52
CA ASP A 257 -29.50 -5.81 -18.83
C ASP A 257 -29.94 -6.97 -19.73
N ASN A 258 -29.37 -7.16 -20.92
CA ASN A 258 -29.76 -8.28 -21.83
C ASN A 258 -28.65 -9.36 -21.97
N GLY A 259 -27.49 -9.19 -21.32
CA GLY A 259 -26.42 -10.20 -21.33
C GLY A 259 -26.74 -11.44 -20.50
N VAL A 260 -25.80 -12.39 -20.44
CA VAL A 260 -25.96 -13.62 -19.64
C VAL A 260 -26.15 -13.33 -18.15
N PHE A 261 -25.57 -12.22 -17.66
CA PHE A 261 -25.58 -11.86 -16.25
C PHE A 261 -26.45 -10.63 -15.99
N LYS A 262 -27.50 -10.78 -15.18
CA LYS A 262 -28.29 -9.66 -14.68
C LYS A 262 -27.82 -9.25 -13.29
N ILE A 263 -26.93 -8.27 -13.22
CA ILE A 263 -26.19 -7.93 -12.00
C ILE A 263 -27.12 -7.53 -10.82
N ASP A 264 -28.16 -6.73 -11.07
CA ASP A 264 -29.10 -6.32 -10.01
C ASP A 264 -29.97 -7.47 -9.47
N ALA A 265 -30.29 -8.46 -10.31
CA ALA A 265 -31.01 -9.66 -9.91
C ALA A 265 -30.10 -10.72 -9.25
N LEU A 266 -28.83 -10.79 -9.63
CA LEU A 266 -27.83 -11.66 -9.01
C LEU A 266 -27.34 -11.14 -7.66
N ALA A 267 -27.28 -9.82 -7.49
CA ALA A 267 -26.75 -9.18 -6.29
C ALA A 267 -27.37 -9.69 -4.98
N PRO A 268 -28.67 -9.95 -4.85
CA PRO A 268 -29.23 -10.55 -3.62
C PRO A 268 -28.90 -12.05 -3.46
N ALA A 269 -28.58 -12.77 -4.52
CA ALA A 269 -28.34 -14.22 -4.49
C ALA A 269 -26.90 -14.60 -4.12
N VAL A 270 -25.91 -13.76 -4.45
CA VAL A 270 -24.48 -14.09 -4.27
C VAL A 270 -23.83 -13.28 -3.16
N ASP A 271 -22.73 -13.77 -2.58
CA ASP A 271 -21.93 -13.02 -1.62
C ASP A 271 -21.01 -12.02 -2.32
N ALA A 272 -20.49 -12.37 -3.50
CA ALA A 272 -19.62 -11.50 -4.28
C ALA A 272 -19.71 -11.77 -5.79
N PHE A 273 -19.47 -10.72 -6.56
CA PHE A 273 -19.08 -10.76 -7.95
C PHE A 273 -17.56 -10.65 -8.04
N PHE A 274 -16.93 -11.58 -8.75
CA PHE A 274 -15.59 -11.37 -9.26
C PHE A 274 -15.74 -10.81 -10.68
N VAL A 275 -15.35 -9.55 -10.86
CA VAL A 275 -15.43 -8.89 -12.18
C VAL A 275 -14.13 -9.18 -12.92
N MET A 276 -14.19 -9.96 -13.98
CA MET A 276 -13.05 -10.25 -14.85
C MET A 276 -12.71 -9.01 -15.68
N ALA A 277 -12.04 -8.04 -15.05
CA ALA A 277 -11.68 -6.75 -15.63
C ALA A 277 -10.35 -6.85 -16.40
N TYR A 278 -10.33 -7.72 -17.41
CA TYR A 278 -9.19 -7.98 -18.30
C TYR A 278 -9.68 -8.57 -19.63
N ASP A 279 -8.75 -8.86 -20.54
CA ASP A 279 -9.03 -9.21 -21.95
C ASP A 279 -9.80 -8.12 -22.74
N MET A 280 -9.76 -6.87 -22.27
CA MET A 280 -10.54 -5.78 -22.83
C MET A 280 -10.01 -5.30 -24.20
N SER A 281 -8.74 -5.55 -24.51
CA SER A 281 -8.11 -5.17 -25.77
C SER A 281 -8.86 -5.75 -26.98
N PHE A 282 -9.38 -6.98 -26.87
CA PHE A 282 -10.13 -7.62 -27.96
C PHE A 282 -11.44 -6.91 -28.30
N GLY A 283 -12.09 -6.28 -27.31
CA GLY A 283 -13.30 -5.47 -27.51
C GLY A 283 -12.99 -4.01 -27.87
N ASN A 284 -11.92 -3.44 -27.31
CA ASN A 284 -11.53 -2.05 -27.52
C ASN A 284 -10.89 -1.81 -28.89
N MET A 285 -10.07 -2.74 -29.36
CA MET A 285 -9.17 -2.51 -30.49
C MET A 285 -8.85 -3.79 -31.26
N SER A 286 -9.90 -4.40 -31.81
CA SER A 286 -9.78 -5.59 -32.67
C SER A 286 -8.81 -5.36 -33.84
N GLY A 287 -7.86 -6.28 -34.00
CA GLY A 287 -6.81 -6.21 -35.02
C GLY A 287 -5.60 -5.34 -34.67
N GLN A 288 -5.52 -4.81 -33.45
CA GLN A 288 -4.38 -4.04 -32.95
C GLN A 288 -3.86 -4.62 -31.63
N ALA A 289 -2.60 -4.35 -31.32
CA ALA A 289 -2.08 -4.51 -29.97
C ALA A 289 -2.74 -3.49 -29.04
N GLY A 290 -2.93 -3.84 -27.77
CA GLY A 290 -3.54 -2.91 -26.83
C GLY A 290 -3.56 -3.37 -25.38
N PRO A 291 -3.87 -2.46 -24.45
CA PRO A 291 -3.91 -2.74 -23.02
C PRO A 291 -4.89 -3.88 -22.68
N THR A 292 -4.40 -4.91 -21.98
CA THR A 292 -5.22 -6.05 -21.53
C THR A 292 -6.34 -5.60 -20.58
N ALA A 293 -6.03 -4.67 -19.69
CA ALA A 293 -6.93 -4.16 -18.67
C ALA A 293 -6.64 -2.67 -18.43
N PRO A 294 -7.08 -1.77 -19.33
CA PRO A 294 -6.87 -0.34 -19.16
C PRO A 294 -7.65 0.17 -17.94
N LEU A 295 -7.02 1.00 -17.12
CA LEU A 295 -7.71 1.67 -16.01
C LEU A 295 -8.70 2.73 -16.52
N ASN A 296 -8.33 3.43 -17.61
CA ASN A 296 -9.04 4.58 -18.19
C ASN A 296 -8.94 4.64 -19.72
N GLY A 297 -9.64 5.61 -20.32
CA GLY A 297 -9.40 6.08 -21.70
C GLY A 297 -10.04 5.27 -22.83
N TRP A 298 -10.49 4.04 -22.54
CA TRP A 298 -11.06 3.11 -23.53
C TRP A 298 -12.52 2.76 -23.23
N THR A 299 -13.23 2.19 -24.20
CA THR A 299 -14.65 1.81 -24.07
C THR A 299 -14.88 0.82 -22.92
N TYR A 300 -14.12 -0.27 -22.92
CA TYR A 300 -13.94 -1.15 -21.77
C TYR A 300 -12.75 -0.64 -20.97
N ASN A 301 -12.95 -0.29 -19.70
CA ASN A 301 -11.90 0.06 -18.76
C ASN A 301 -12.37 -0.18 -17.31
N ASP A 302 -11.42 -0.32 -16.38
CA ASP A 302 -11.71 -0.66 -14.99
C ASP A 302 -12.57 0.41 -14.28
N THR A 303 -12.28 1.69 -14.51
CA THR A 303 -13.02 2.80 -13.86
C THR A 303 -14.49 2.82 -14.26
N THR A 304 -14.78 2.63 -15.55
CA THR A 304 -16.14 2.55 -16.07
C THR A 304 -16.85 1.28 -15.61
N ALA A 305 -16.18 0.13 -15.64
CA ALA A 305 -16.75 -1.13 -15.15
C ALA A 305 -17.15 -1.02 -13.67
N VAL A 306 -16.27 -0.50 -12.82
CA VAL A 306 -16.56 -0.28 -11.39
C VAL A 306 -17.78 0.62 -11.20
N GLN A 307 -17.89 1.72 -11.95
CA GLN A 307 -19.06 2.61 -11.87
C GLN A 307 -20.36 1.90 -12.28
N GLN A 308 -20.34 1.10 -13.34
CA GLN A 308 -21.50 0.35 -13.82
C GLN A 308 -21.95 -0.70 -12.79
N TYR A 309 -21.02 -1.44 -12.19
CA TYR A 309 -21.35 -2.41 -11.14
C TYR A 309 -21.90 -1.73 -9.89
N LEU A 310 -21.32 -0.61 -9.45
CA LEU A 310 -21.81 0.15 -8.30
C LEU A 310 -23.22 0.71 -8.49
N ALA A 311 -23.67 0.90 -9.74
CA ALA A 311 -25.05 1.28 -10.03
C ALA A 311 -26.05 0.13 -9.85
N LYS A 312 -25.58 -1.13 -9.78
CA LYS A 312 -26.42 -2.34 -9.79
C LYS A 312 -26.24 -3.21 -8.55
N ALA A 313 -25.11 -3.14 -7.86
CA ALA A 313 -24.79 -3.94 -6.68
C ALA A 313 -24.05 -3.12 -5.59
N PRO A 314 -24.18 -3.49 -4.31
CA PRO A 314 -23.39 -2.86 -3.25
C PRO A 314 -21.89 -3.04 -3.44
N ALA A 315 -21.10 -2.01 -3.11
CA ALA A 315 -19.63 -2.06 -3.15
C ALA A 315 -19.06 -3.27 -2.38
N SER A 316 -19.72 -3.66 -1.30
CA SER A 316 -19.36 -4.83 -0.46
C SER A 316 -19.46 -6.19 -1.15
N LYS A 317 -20.03 -6.25 -2.36
CA LYS A 317 -20.12 -7.46 -3.18
C LYS A 317 -19.19 -7.43 -4.39
N ILE A 318 -18.48 -6.34 -4.67
CA ILE A 318 -17.70 -6.21 -5.90
C ILE A 318 -16.22 -6.47 -5.61
N ILE A 319 -15.65 -7.48 -6.26
CA ILE A 319 -14.22 -7.77 -6.30
C ILE A 319 -13.71 -7.41 -7.70
N LEU A 320 -12.78 -6.45 -7.78
CA LEU A 320 -12.16 -6.08 -9.06
C LEU A 320 -11.07 -7.10 -9.40
N GLY A 321 -11.30 -7.91 -10.43
CA GLY A 321 -10.32 -8.84 -10.97
C GLY A 321 -9.23 -8.12 -11.76
N VAL A 322 -7.97 -8.49 -11.54
CA VAL A 322 -6.81 -7.92 -12.23
C VAL A 322 -5.96 -9.02 -12.87
N PRO A 323 -5.33 -8.76 -14.04
CA PRO A 323 -4.49 -9.75 -14.70
C PRO A 323 -3.06 -9.71 -14.15
N TYR A 324 -2.52 -10.88 -13.81
CA TYR A 324 -1.08 -11.11 -13.58
C TYR A 324 -0.44 -11.62 -14.87
N TYR A 325 -0.90 -11.12 -16.02
CA TYR A 325 -0.47 -11.50 -17.35
C TYR A 325 -0.70 -10.33 -18.33
N GLY A 326 -0.13 -10.47 -19.51
CA GLY A 326 -0.31 -9.56 -20.63
C GLY A 326 -0.58 -10.30 -21.92
N TYR A 327 -0.62 -9.57 -23.03
CA TYR A 327 -0.63 -10.13 -24.38
C TYR A 327 0.46 -9.50 -25.23
N LYS A 328 1.10 -10.32 -26.04
CA LYS A 328 2.05 -9.91 -27.08
C LYS A 328 1.54 -10.22 -28.47
N TRP A 329 1.76 -9.29 -29.39
CA TRP A 329 1.37 -9.35 -30.80
C TRP A 329 2.58 -9.23 -31.69
N SER A 330 2.51 -9.85 -32.88
CA SER A 330 3.31 -9.40 -34.02
C SER A 330 2.64 -8.16 -34.61
N THR A 331 3.38 -7.07 -34.73
CA THR A 331 2.87 -5.79 -35.22
C THR A 331 3.68 -5.25 -36.40
N THR A 332 3.04 -4.37 -37.16
CA THR A 332 3.65 -3.72 -38.35
C THR A 332 4.51 -2.51 -38.00
N THR A 333 4.48 -2.03 -36.75
CA THR A 333 5.19 -0.84 -36.28
C THR A 333 5.73 -1.05 -34.86
N ASN A 334 6.68 -0.22 -34.43
CA ASN A 334 7.19 -0.17 -33.04
C ASN A 334 6.54 0.93 -32.18
N GLN A 335 5.44 1.52 -32.66
CA GLN A 335 4.67 2.53 -31.94
C GLN A 335 3.55 1.85 -31.15
N PRO A 336 3.08 2.45 -30.04
CA PRO A 336 1.99 1.89 -29.26
C PRO A 336 0.72 1.74 -30.11
N TYR A 337 -0.08 0.73 -29.79
CA TYR A 337 -1.30 0.33 -30.50
C TYR A 337 -1.05 -0.10 -31.94
N GLY A 338 0.06 -0.79 -32.18
CA GLY A 338 0.46 -1.25 -33.51
C GLY A 338 -0.60 -2.16 -34.13
N SER A 339 -0.83 -1.99 -35.44
CA SER A 339 -1.68 -2.93 -36.19
C SER A 339 -1.06 -4.31 -36.20
N ALA A 340 -1.84 -5.31 -35.79
CA ALA A 340 -1.40 -6.70 -35.74
C ALA A 340 -1.14 -7.22 -37.15
N VAL A 341 -0.09 -8.05 -37.30
CA VAL A 341 0.21 -8.71 -38.57
C VAL A 341 -0.92 -9.71 -38.87
N PRO A 342 -1.52 -9.68 -40.08
CA PRO A 342 -2.55 -10.64 -40.44
C PRO A 342 -2.07 -12.08 -40.32
N GLY A 343 -2.91 -12.94 -39.73
CA GLY A 343 -2.60 -14.36 -39.55
C GLY A 343 -1.72 -14.70 -38.34
N THR A 344 -1.27 -13.71 -37.56
CA THR A 344 -0.55 -13.96 -36.30
C THR A 344 -1.45 -13.65 -35.09
N PRO A 345 -1.86 -14.66 -34.32
CA PRO A 345 -2.71 -14.43 -33.16
C PRO A 345 -1.94 -13.73 -32.03
N ALA A 346 -2.68 -12.99 -31.20
CA ALA A 346 -2.18 -12.52 -29.91
C ALA A 346 -1.80 -13.72 -29.04
N THR A 347 -0.68 -13.61 -28.32
CA THR A 347 -0.23 -14.65 -27.37
C THR A 347 -0.30 -14.05 -25.98
N ALA A 348 -1.10 -14.62 -25.06
CA ALA A 348 -1.02 -14.16 -23.68
C ALA A 348 0.24 -14.71 -22.99
N ASP A 349 0.75 -13.94 -22.06
CA ASP A 349 2.04 -14.18 -21.43
C ASP A 349 1.94 -13.88 -19.94
N THR A 350 2.36 -14.81 -19.09
CA THR A 350 2.32 -14.62 -17.64
C THR A 350 3.24 -13.47 -17.25
N TYR A 351 3.06 -12.87 -16.07
CA TYR A 351 3.96 -11.82 -15.63
C TYR A 351 5.43 -12.28 -15.58
N GLN A 352 5.70 -13.52 -15.15
CA GLN A 352 7.03 -14.11 -15.23
C GLN A 352 7.51 -14.23 -16.68
N GLY A 353 6.66 -14.69 -17.61
CA GLY A 353 6.99 -14.76 -19.03
C GLY A 353 7.28 -13.38 -19.65
N VAL A 354 6.58 -12.33 -19.22
CA VAL A 354 6.91 -10.93 -19.57
C VAL A 354 8.31 -10.54 -19.09
N LEU A 355 8.68 -10.91 -17.86
CA LEU A 355 10.02 -10.65 -17.33
C LEU A 355 11.10 -11.44 -18.09
N ASP A 356 10.80 -12.68 -18.46
CA ASP A 356 11.69 -13.54 -19.24
C ASP A 356 11.89 -12.96 -20.66
N ASP A 357 10.82 -12.48 -21.30
CA ASP A 357 10.85 -11.74 -22.57
C ASP A 357 11.74 -10.50 -22.49
N PHE A 358 11.77 -9.80 -21.35
CA PHE A 358 12.69 -8.66 -21.15
C PHE A 358 14.14 -9.08 -20.92
N ALA A 359 14.36 -10.28 -20.37
CA ALA A 359 15.69 -10.81 -20.11
C ALA A 359 16.33 -11.36 -21.39
N CYS A 360 15.57 -12.09 -22.21
CA CYS A 360 16.00 -12.50 -23.55
C CYS A 360 15.89 -11.36 -24.59
N GLY A 361 15.15 -10.29 -24.23
CA GLY A 361 14.85 -9.08 -24.98
C GLY A 361 15.73 -8.83 -26.19
N PRO A 362 15.25 -9.11 -27.41
CA PRO A 362 16.05 -9.04 -28.60
C PRO A 362 16.24 -7.57 -29.02
N GLN A 363 16.86 -7.38 -30.17
CA GLN A 363 17.30 -6.07 -30.67
C GLN A 363 16.21 -5.00 -30.53
N GLN A 364 16.58 -3.85 -29.96
CA GLN A 364 15.75 -2.65 -29.86
C GLN A 364 14.58 -2.75 -28.87
N LEU A 365 14.71 -3.51 -27.77
CA LEU A 365 13.75 -3.49 -26.67
C LEU A 365 13.54 -2.06 -26.13
N ALA A 366 12.30 -1.59 -26.18
CA ALA A 366 11.84 -0.35 -25.57
C ALA A 366 10.66 -0.64 -24.64
N LYS A 367 10.65 0.02 -23.48
CA LYS A 367 9.58 -0.06 -22.47
C LYS A 367 9.06 1.34 -22.18
N ALA A 368 7.75 1.50 -22.10
CA ALA A 368 7.11 2.77 -21.82
C ALA A 368 5.81 2.57 -21.03
N PHE A 369 5.20 3.67 -20.62
CA PHE A 369 3.93 3.67 -19.90
C PHE A 369 2.89 4.43 -20.71
N ASP A 370 1.79 3.77 -21.04
CA ASP A 370 0.65 4.37 -21.70
C ASP A 370 -0.12 5.21 -20.68
N THR A 371 -0.02 6.53 -20.77
CA THR A 371 -0.68 7.46 -19.84
C THR A 371 -2.18 7.57 -20.06
N THR A 372 -2.72 7.10 -21.20
CA THR A 372 -4.16 7.09 -21.46
C THR A 372 -4.80 5.89 -20.78
N ALA A 373 -4.25 4.70 -21.02
CA ALA A 373 -4.71 3.46 -20.40
C ALA A 373 -4.29 3.31 -18.93
N GLN A 374 -3.20 3.98 -18.54
CA GLN A 374 -2.46 3.75 -17.31
C GLN A 374 -1.92 2.31 -17.21
N SER A 375 -1.37 1.81 -18.32
CA SER A 375 -0.82 0.46 -18.43
C SER A 375 0.61 0.49 -18.99
N PRO A 376 1.52 -0.37 -18.53
CA PRO A 376 2.83 -0.51 -19.16
C PRO A 376 2.71 -1.22 -20.51
N TRP A 377 3.64 -0.89 -21.40
CA TRP A 377 3.81 -1.58 -22.67
C TRP A 377 5.28 -1.65 -23.07
N ALA A 378 5.60 -2.62 -23.92
CA ALA A 378 6.94 -2.82 -24.45
C ALA A 378 6.89 -3.19 -25.93
N ASN A 379 7.97 -2.92 -26.65
CA ASN A 379 8.16 -3.42 -28.01
C ASN A 379 9.61 -3.84 -28.26
N TRP A 380 9.81 -4.73 -29.22
CA TRP A 380 11.13 -5.18 -29.68
C TRP A 380 11.05 -5.75 -31.10
N TRP A 381 12.19 -5.84 -31.78
CA TRP A 381 12.26 -6.52 -33.07
C TRP A 381 12.56 -8.01 -32.88
N SER A 382 11.68 -8.89 -33.37
CA SER A 382 11.92 -10.34 -33.45
C SER A 382 12.45 -10.68 -34.84
N PRO A 383 13.73 -11.08 -35.00
CA PRO A 383 14.29 -11.41 -36.30
C PRO A 383 13.65 -12.68 -36.89
N PRO A 384 13.70 -12.89 -38.21
CA PRO A 384 13.14 -14.09 -38.84
C PRO A 384 13.93 -15.38 -38.56
N ALA A 385 15.13 -15.28 -38.00
CA ALA A 385 15.97 -16.40 -37.58
C ALA A 385 16.95 -15.94 -36.50
N GLY A 386 17.31 -16.85 -35.59
CA GLY A 386 18.26 -16.58 -34.51
C GLY A 386 17.72 -15.61 -33.47
N ASP A 387 16.40 -15.60 -33.25
CA ASP A 387 15.77 -14.83 -32.18
C ASP A 387 16.24 -15.33 -30.80
N PRO A 388 16.85 -14.47 -29.97
CA PRO A 388 17.22 -14.80 -28.58
C PRO A 388 16.07 -15.29 -27.70
N CYS A 389 14.82 -14.92 -28.03
CA CYS A 389 13.62 -15.41 -27.35
C CYS A 389 12.95 -16.59 -28.10
N ASP A 390 13.64 -17.17 -29.09
CA ASP A 390 13.24 -18.33 -29.92
C ASP A 390 11.93 -18.17 -30.72
N GLY A 391 11.38 -16.96 -30.81
CA GLY A 391 10.10 -16.68 -31.50
C GLY A 391 10.20 -16.62 -33.03
N ASN A 392 11.33 -16.15 -33.56
CA ASN A 392 11.65 -16.06 -34.99
C ASN A 392 10.54 -15.44 -35.87
N HIS A 393 9.88 -14.37 -35.41
CA HIS A 393 8.65 -13.84 -36.03
C HIS A 393 8.88 -12.98 -37.27
N GLY A 394 10.08 -12.42 -37.45
CA GLY A 394 10.36 -11.49 -38.55
C GLY A 394 9.50 -10.22 -38.53
N SER A 395 9.10 -9.76 -37.34
CA SER A 395 8.20 -8.62 -37.17
C SER A 395 8.55 -7.83 -35.89
N TRP A 396 7.97 -6.64 -35.77
CA TRP A 396 7.88 -6.01 -34.45
C TRP A 396 7.01 -6.87 -33.54
N ARG A 397 7.38 -6.87 -32.27
CA ARG A 397 6.61 -7.45 -31.18
C ARG A 397 6.19 -6.33 -30.28
N GLU A 398 4.94 -6.36 -29.86
CA GLU A 398 4.36 -5.37 -28.95
C GLU A 398 3.63 -6.09 -27.84
N LEU A 399 3.90 -5.74 -26.59
CA LEU A 399 3.42 -6.38 -25.37
C LEU A 399 2.73 -5.34 -24.49
N TYR A 400 1.50 -5.62 -24.09
CA TYR A 400 0.80 -4.88 -23.03
C TYR A 400 0.55 -5.81 -21.86
N TYR A 401 0.79 -5.33 -20.65
CA TYR A 401 0.72 -6.12 -19.43
C TYR A 401 0.34 -5.22 -18.24
N ASP A 402 0.16 -5.81 -17.07
CA ASP A 402 0.06 -5.09 -15.81
C ASP A 402 1.35 -5.30 -14.98
N ASP A 403 1.90 -4.22 -14.43
CA ASP A 403 3.03 -4.26 -13.49
C ASP A 403 2.59 -3.72 -12.12
N ALA A 404 3.50 -3.71 -11.14
CA ALA A 404 3.22 -3.14 -9.82
C ALA A 404 2.70 -1.69 -9.88
N THR A 405 3.08 -0.88 -10.89
CA THR A 405 2.57 0.49 -11.01
C THR A 405 1.13 0.53 -11.49
N SER A 406 0.78 -0.17 -12.57
CA SER A 406 -0.62 -0.17 -13.06
C SER A 406 -1.56 -0.89 -12.09
N LEU A 407 -1.13 -2.01 -11.50
CA LEU A 407 -1.90 -2.68 -10.44
C LEU A 407 -2.10 -1.79 -9.22
N GLY A 408 -1.08 -1.04 -8.80
CA GLY A 408 -1.20 -0.08 -7.70
C GLY A 408 -2.30 0.96 -7.92
N LEU A 409 -2.46 1.44 -9.16
CA LEU A 409 -3.54 2.36 -9.53
C LEU A 409 -4.93 1.69 -9.49
N LYS A 410 -5.02 0.42 -9.90
CA LYS A 410 -6.26 -0.36 -9.80
C LYS A 410 -6.63 -0.66 -8.34
N TYR A 411 -5.64 -0.92 -7.51
CA TYR A 411 -5.85 -1.10 -6.07
C TYR A 411 -6.26 0.21 -5.38
N ASP A 412 -5.78 1.36 -5.86
CA ASP A 412 -6.31 2.66 -5.45
C ASP A 412 -7.77 2.84 -5.87
N LEU A 413 -8.16 2.40 -7.08
CA LEU A 413 -9.57 2.38 -7.50
C LEU A 413 -10.42 1.53 -6.54
N VAL A 414 -9.97 0.32 -6.18
CA VAL A 414 -10.64 -0.53 -5.18
C VAL A 414 -10.83 0.20 -3.85
N ASN A 415 -9.78 0.85 -3.34
CA ASN A 415 -9.82 1.56 -2.07
C ASN A 415 -10.72 2.80 -2.11
N THR A 416 -10.59 3.62 -3.14
CA THR A 416 -11.32 4.89 -3.30
C THR A 416 -12.80 4.65 -3.61
N SER A 417 -13.14 3.60 -4.35
CA SER A 417 -14.53 3.16 -4.58
C SER A 417 -15.09 2.31 -3.45
N ASN A 418 -14.31 2.05 -2.39
CA ASN A 418 -14.70 1.25 -1.23
C ASN A 418 -15.25 -0.14 -1.59
N LEU A 419 -14.67 -0.77 -2.62
CA LEU A 419 -15.08 -2.10 -3.06
C LEU A 419 -14.75 -3.16 -1.99
N ARG A 420 -15.35 -4.35 -2.13
CA ARG A 420 -15.06 -5.50 -1.27
C ARG A 420 -13.57 -5.82 -1.27
N GLY A 421 -12.95 -5.76 -2.46
CA GLY A 421 -11.52 -5.92 -2.62
C GLY A 421 -11.10 -6.16 -4.07
N THR A 422 -10.01 -6.88 -4.24
CA THR A 422 -9.44 -7.24 -5.55
C THR A 422 -9.24 -8.74 -5.65
N GLY A 423 -8.96 -9.23 -6.85
CA GLY A 423 -8.45 -10.58 -7.01
C GLY A 423 -7.69 -10.77 -8.30
N MET A 424 -6.86 -11.81 -8.36
CA MET A 424 -5.89 -12.00 -9.43
C MET A 424 -6.20 -13.23 -10.28
N TRP A 425 -6.11 -13.05 -11.59
CA TRP A 425 -5.88 -14.14 -12.54
C TRP A 425 -4.43 -14.07 -13.03
N ALA A 426 -3.53 -14.96 -12.59
CA ALA A 426 -3.75 -16.01 -11.62
C ALA A 426 -2.54 -16.21 -10.70
N LEU A 427 -2.76 -16.91 -9.58
CA LEU A 427 -1.70 -17.28 -8.64
C LEU A 427 -0.62 -18.08 -9.38
N GLY A 428 0.63 -17.68 -9.21
CA GLY A 428 1.80 -18.30 -9.83
C GLY A 428 2.20 -17.69 -11.18
N TYR A 429 1.41 -16.81 -11.77
CA TYR A 429 1.79 -16.13 -13.02
C TYR A 429 2.93 -15.13 -12.83
N ASP A 430 3.15 -14.66 -11.61
CA ASP A 430 4.26 -13.83 -11.18
C ASP A 430 5.56 -14.61 -10.90
N GLY A 431 5.51 -15.95 -10.95
CA GLY A 431 6.68 -16.82 -10.79
C GLY A 431 7.36 -16.63 -9.44
N THR A 432 8.59 -16.11 -9.46
CA THR A 432 9.35 -15.79 -8.23
C THR A 432 9.35 -14.29 -7.91
N SER A 433 8.74 -13.48 -8.78
CA SER A 433 8.67 -12.03 -8.58
C SER A 433 7.83 -11.70 -7.35
N GLN A 434 8.29 -10.74 -6.58
CA GLN A 434 7.62 -10.31 -5.34
C GLN A 434 7.06 -8.88 -5.46
N ASP A 435 7.26 -8.21 -6.57
CA ASP A 435 6.82 -6.83 -6.77
C ASP A 435 5.29 -6.68 -6.78
N LEU A 436 4.56 -7.61 -7.41
CA LEU A 436 3.10 -7.57 -7.44
C LEU A 436 2.51 -7.83 -6.03
N TRP A 437 3.04 -8.81 -5.29
CA TRP A 437 2.68 -9.07 -3.90
C TRP A 437 2.98 -7.89 -2.97
N LYS A 438 4.14 -7.23 -3.16
CA LYS A 438 4.48 -6.03 -2.39
C LYS A 438 3.49 -4.91 -2.65
N GLU A 439 3.10 -4.69 -3.90
CA GLU A 439 2.11 -3.66 -4.23
C GLU A 439 0.77 -3.96 -3.54
N LEU A 440 0.34 -5.21 -3.56
CA LEU A 440 -0.86 -5.67 -2.87
C LEU A 440 -0.75 -5.40 -1.35
N SER A 441 0.40 -5.68 -0.76
CA SER A 441 0.68 -5.35 0.65
C SER A 441 0.75 -3.85 0.92
N ILE A 442 1.23 -3.02 0.00
CA ILE A 442 1.27 -1.55 0.17
C ILE A 442 -0.15 -0.99 0.18
N LYS A 443 -1.02 -1.51 -0.71
CA LYS A 443 -2.35 -0.96 -0.95
C LYS A 443 -3.42 -1.54 -0.02
N PHE A 444 -3.25 -2.79 0.41
CA PHE A 444 -4.23 -3.47 1.26
C PHE A 444 -3.66 -3.95 2.59
N GLY A 445 -2.35 -3.96 2.79
CA GLY A 445 -1.78 -4.32 4.09
C GLY A 445 -2.26 -3.36 5.18
N SER A 446 -2.77 -3.95 6.26
CA SER A 446 -2.77 -3.33 7.57
C SER A 446 -1.31 -3.06 7.92
N PRO A 447 -0.97 -1.86 8.40
CA PRO A 447 0.41 -1.49 8.60
C PRO A 447 1.06 -2.53 9.54
N TRP A 448 2.07 -3.21 9.00
CA TRP A 448 2.69 -4.35 9.64
C TRP A 448 3.66 -3.88 10.71
N PRO A 449 3.67 -4.45 11.92
CA PRO A 449 4.78 -4.22 12.83
C PRO A 449 6.05 -4.89 12.28
N GLY A 450 7.00 -4.12 11.77
CA GLY A 450 8.26 -4.61 11.22
C GLY A 450 9.46 -4.41 12.15
N GLN A 451 10.52 -5.19 11.94
CA GLN A 451 11.76 -5.07 12.73
C GLN A 451 12.69 -3.99 12.16
N TYR A 452 13.33 -3.21 13.02
CA TYR A 452 14.30 -2.21 12.58
C TYR A 452 15.68 -2.83 12.34
N HIS A 453 16.24 -2.58 11.15
CA HIS A 453 17.58 -2.96 10.76
C HIS A 453 18.44 -1.70 10.65
N ALA A 454 19.31 -1.52 11.64
CA ALA A 454 20.20 -0.39 11.70
C ALA A 454 21.29 -0.48 10.63
N LEU A 455 21.61 0.64 9.99
CA LEU A 455 22.67 0.75 9.00
C LEU A 455 23.72 1.78 9.44
N ALA A 456 24.94 1.62 8.93
CA ALA A 456 25.86 2.74 8.90
C ALA A 456 25.28 3.82 7.97
N PRO A 457 25.26 5.10 8.38
CA PRO A 457 24.62 6.13 7.57
C PRO A 457 25.20 6.24 6.15
N SER A 458 24.35 6.22 5.14
CA SER A 458 24.76 6.27 3.73
C SER A 458 23.88 7.21 2.90
N ARG A 459 24.47 7.96 1.98
CA ARG A 459 23.70 8.82 1.06
C ARG A 459 23.09 8.00 -0.08
N ILE A 460 21.79 8.18 -0.34
CA ILE A 460 21.06 7.52 -1.43
C ILE A 460 20.52 8.49 -2.48
N LEU A 461 20.47 9.79 -2.16
CA LEU A 461 20.12 10.87 -3.07
C LEU A 461 20.88 12.17 -2.71
N ASP A 462 21.37 12.88 -3.72
CA ASP A 462 21.90 14.24 -3.62
C ASP A 462 21.53 15.01 -4.90
N THR A 463 20.53 15.89 -4.83
CA THR A 463 20.04 16.56 -6.03
C THR A 463 20.98 17.63 -6.57
N ARG A 464 21.93 18.11 -5.76
CA ARG A 464 22.96 19.07 -6.17
C ARG A 464 23.91 18.47 -7.21
N ILE A 465 24.08 17.15 -7.14
CA ILE A 465 25.00 16.40 -8.01
C ILE A 465 24.22 15.72 -9.12
N ASN A 466 23.05 15.15 -8.81
CA ASN A 466 22.29 14.32 -9.73
C ASN A 466 20.80 14.72 -9.75
N GLY A 467 20.28 15.09 -10.92
CA GLY A 467 18.85 15.31 -11.14
C GLY A 467 18.32 16.73 -10.88
N GLY A 468 19.16 17.64 -10.37
CA GLY A 468 18.84 19.06 -10.19
C GLY A 468 17.80 19.32 -9.08
N PRO A 469 17.54 20.58 -8.68
CA PRO A 469 16.67 20.89 -7.55
C PRO A 469 15.20 20.46 -7.78
N VAL A 470 14.44 20.29 -6.71
CA VAL A 470 12.99 20.03 -6.75
C VAL A 470 12.25 21.38 -6.82
N GLY A 471 11.50 21.61 -7.91
CA GLY A 471 10.81 22.88 -8.17
C GLY A 471 9.52 23.09 -7.37
N ALA A 472 8.88 24.24 -7.57
CA ALA A 472 7.67 24.62 -6.84
C ALA A 472 6.48 23.73 -7.24
N GLY A 473 5.77 23.19 -6.25
CA GLY A 473 4.67 22.25 -6.46
C GLY A 473 5.11 20.90 -7.04
N GLN A 474 6.40 20.67 -7.28
CA GLN A 474 6.87 19.44 -7.90
C GLN A 474 6.94 18.30 -6.90
N VAL A 475 6.64 17.10 -7.40
CA VAL A 475 6.88 15.82 -6.75
C VAL A 475 8.02 15.11 -7.48
N ARG A 476 8.96 14.55 -6.73
CA ARG A 476 10.02 13.69 -7.25
C ARG A 476 10.08 12.38 -6.49
N ASN A 477 10.07 11.26 -7.21
CA ASN A 477 10.30 9.95 -6.59
C ASN A 477 11.79 9.69 -6.42
N ALA A 478 12.16 9.12 -5.28
CA ALA A 478 13.50 8.72 -4.93
C ALA A 478 13.52 7.21 -4.63
N GLN A 479 14.39 6.48 -5.33
CA GLN A 479 14.60 5.06 -5.10
C GLN A 479 15.27 4.84 -3.73
N VAL A 480 14.72 3.93 -2.92
CA VAL A 480 15.26 3.58 -1.60
C VAL A 480 15.80 2.16 -1.57
N THR A 481 14.99 1.17 -1.96
CA THR A 481 15.47 -0.22 -2.01
C THR A 481 16.63 -0.36 -3.00
N GLY A 482 17.56 -1.26 -2.68
CA GLY A 482 18.77 -1.49 -3.47
C GLY A 482 19.86 -0.43 -3.31
N ARG A 483 19.72 0.51 -2.37
CA ARG A 483 20.66 1.62 -2.16
C ARG A 483 21.11 1.74 -0.71
N GLY A 484 22.37 2.14 -0.51
CA GLY A 484 22.88 2.52 0.82
C GLY A 484 22.79 1.43 1.88
N GLY A 485 22.79 0.15 1.49
CA GLY A 485 22.63 -1.00 2.40
C GLY A 485 21.17 -1.43 2.63
N VAL A 486 20.19 -0.74 2.04
CA VAL A 486 18.79 -1.17 2.04
C VAL A 486 18.61 -2.31 1.02
N PRO A 487 18.02 -3.46 1.40
CA PRO A 487 17.75 -4.56 0.48
C PRO A 487 16.85 -4.16 -0.70
N ASP A 488 16.93 -4.90 -1.81
CA ASP A 488 16.05 -4.73 -2.97
C ASP A 488 14.59 -5.12 -2.68
N THR A 489 14.39 -6.01 -1.69
CA THR A 489 13.09 -6.59 -1.34
C THR A 489 12.93 -6.71 0.18
N GLY A 490 11.69 -6.92 0.65
CA GLY A 490 11.43 -7.17 2.07
C GLY A 490 11.47 -5.95 2.99
N VAL A 491 11.41 -4.73 2.43
CA VAL A 491 11.47 -3.47 3.18
C VAL A 491 10.09 -2.82 3.23
N ALA A 492 9.56 -2.63 4.45
CA ALA A 492 8.27 -1.99 4.72
C ALA A 492 8.39 -0.47 4.88
N ALA A 493 9.45 -0.01 5.54
CA ALA A 493 9.68 1.41 5.79
C ALA A 493 11.18 1.72 5.82
N VAL A 494 11.52 3.00 5.74
CA VAL A 494 12.90 3.49 5.81
C VAL A 494 13.02 4.60 6.85
N VAL A 495 14.18 4.67 7.49
CA VAL A 495 14.58 5.78 8.37
C VAL A 495 15.62 6.62 7.61
N LEU A 496 15.25 7.84 7.26
CA LEU A 496 16.03 8.78 6.46
C LEU A 496 16.31 10.04 7.27
N ASN A 497 17.55 10.52 7.24
CA ASN A 497 17.81 11.93 7.50
C ASN A 497 17.61 12.71 6.21
N VAL A 498 16.63 13.60 6.21
CA VAL A 498 16.25 14.41 5.05
C VAL A 498 16.81 15.80 5.22
N THR A 499 17.75 16.20 4.36
CA THR A 499 18.33 17.54 4.38
C THR A 499 17.86 18.33 3.16
N VAL A 500 17.43 19.56 3.41
CA VAL A 500 17.05 20.52 2.36
C VAL A 500 18.01 21.69 2.41
N THR A 501 18.50 22.09 1.23
CA THR A 501 19.49 23.13 1.06
C THR A 501 19.24 23.92 -0.22
N ASP A 502 19.96 25.03 -0.39
CA ASP A 502 19.88 25.90 -1.57
C ASP A 502 18.44 26.34 -1.92
N ALA A 503 17.60 26.53 -0.88
CA ALA A 503 16.20 26.92 -1.05
C ALA A 503 16.08 28.36 -1.58
N THR A 504 15.41 28.55 -2.71
CA THR A 504 15.26 29.88 -3.34
C THR A 504 14.12 30.71 -2.75
N ALA A 505 13.24 30.10 -1.95
CA ALA A 505 12.16 30.76 -1.23
C ALA A 505 11.84 29.98 0.06
N GLY A 506 11.10 30.61 0.98
CA GLY A 506 10.51 29.88 2.10
C GLY A 506 9.57 28.78 1.62
N SER A 507 9.77 27.54 2.07
CA SER A 507 9.05 26.36 1.60
C SER A 507 8.89 25.31 2.71
N TYR A 508 8.24 24.20 2.36
CA TYR A 508 8.25 22.97 3.13
C TYR A 508 8.42 21.77 2.20
N LEU A 509 9.02 20.70 2.73
CA LEU A 509 9.14 19.42 2.06
C LEU A 509 8.21 18.41 2.72
N THR A 510 7.50 17.63 1.92
CA THR A 510 6.78 16.42 2.36
C THR A 510 7.44 15.19 1.75
N VAL A 511 7.78 14.22 2.59
CA VAL A 511 8.32 12.90 2.24
C VAL A 511 7.29 11.85 2.61
N TYR A 512 6.84 11.09 1.62
CA TYR A 512 5.73 10.14 1.77
C TYR A 512 5.91 8.93 0.85
N PRO A 513 5.19 7.83 1.06
CA PRO A 513 5.29 6.64 0.19
C PRO A 513 5.02 7.01 -1.28
N ALA A 514 5.80 6.48 -2.22
CA ALA A 514 5.52 6.73 -3.63
C ALA A 514 4.19 6.11 -4.07
N GLY A 515 3.44 6.81 -4.91
CA GLY A 515 2.15 6.32 -5.43
C GLY A 515 1.00 6.30 -4.43
N VAL A 516 1.12 7.01 -3.29
CA VAL A 516 -0.05 7.34 -2.44
C VAL A 516 -0.39 8.84 -2.57
N PRO A 517 -1.66 9.25 -2.35
CA PRO A 517 -2.02 10.66 -2.31
C PRO A 517 -1.17 11.43 -1.30
N ARG A 518 -0.66 12.61 -1.70
CA ARG A 518 0.22 13.44 -0.87
C ARG A 518 -0.47 13.82 0.45
N PRO A 519 0.13 13.52 1.61
CA PRO A 519 -0.37 14.00 2.90
C PRO A 519 -0.25 15.51 3.05
N VAL A 520 -1.09 16.10 3.92
CA VAL A 520 -1.02 17.54 4.25
C VAL A 520 0.08 17.88 5.27
N ALA A 521 0.77 16.86 5.81
CA ALA A 521 1.88 17.02 6.74
C ALA A 521 3.15 17.51 6.01
N SER A 522 3.94 18.34 6.69
CA SER A 522 5.31 18.69 6.26
C SER A 522 6.30 17.90 7.10
N ASN A 523 7.35 17.34 6.48
CA ASN A 523 8.47 16.74 7.21
C ASN A 523 9.43 17.82 7.68
N LEU A 524 9.71 18.82 6.85
CA LEU A 524 10.61 19.92 7.21
C LEU A 524 10.15 21.24 6.60
N ASN A 525 10.47 22.34 7.27
CA ASN A 525 10.21 23.71 6.81
C ASN A 525 11.55 24.42 6.64
N VAL A 526 11.72 25.15 5.53
CA VAL A 526 12.99 25.78 5.18
C VAL A 526 12.76 27.24 4.79
N GLY A 527 13.58 28.15 5.31
CA GLY A 527 13.65 29.54 4.85
C GLY A 527 14.56 29.70 3.62
N GLN A 528 14.45 30.81 2.91
CA GLN A 528 15.34 31.12 1.77
C GLN A 528 16.82 31.05 2.20
N GLY A 529 17.64 30.31 1.45
CA GLY A 529 19.06 30.13 1.69
C GLY A 529 19.42 29.28 2.92
N GLN A 530 18.44 28.74 3.64
CA GLN A 530 18.70 27.91 4.81
C GLN A 530 19.03 26.47 4.42
N THR A 531 19.87 25.82 5.24
CA THR A 531 20.07 24.37 5.21
C THR A 531 19.51 23.79 6.50
N VAL A 532 18.54 22.89 6.38
CA VAL A 532 17.85 22.26 7.52
C VAL A 532 17.74 20.76 7.31
N ALA A 533 17.81 19.99 8.39
CA ALA A 533 17.65 18.55 8.36
C ALA A 533 16.57 18.12 9.37
N ASN A 534 15.79 17.10 9.01
CA ASN A 534 14.90 16.40 9.94
C ASN A 534 14.96 14.90 9.66
N LEU A 535 14.80 14.08 10.71
CA LEU A 535 14.57 12.65 10.52
C LEU A 535 13.17 12.40 9.95
N ALA A 536 13.07 11.44 9.05
CA ALA A 536 11.82 10.94 8.52
C ALA A 536 11.81 9.40 8.62
N GLN A 537 10.79 8.85 9.25
CA GLN A 537 10.51 7.42 9.23
C GLN A 537 9.25 7.21 8.40
N VAL A 538 9.40 6.64 7.20
CA VAL A 538 8.36 6.68 6.15
C VAL A 538 8.19 5.28 5.57
N PRO A 539 6.94 4.79 5.41
CA PRO A 539 6.69 3.57 4.63
C PRO A 539 7.21 3.69 3.20
N LEU A 540 7.61 2.58 2.60
CA LEU A 540 7.92 2.56 1.18
C LEU A 540 6.65 2.43 0.37
N GLY A 541 6.57 3.19 -0.72
CA GLY A 541 5.50 3.05 -1.70
C GLY A 541 5.93 2.20 -2.89
N ILE A 542 5.24 2.40 -4.01
CA ILE A 542 5.44 1.60 -5.23
C ILE A 542 6.93 1.50 -5.59
N LYS A 543 7.36 0.32 -6.06
CA LYS A 543 8.75 0.05 -6.50
C LYS A 543 9.82 0.32 -5.42
N GLY A 544 9.45 0.36 -4.14
CA GLY A 544 10.39 0.59 -3.04
C GLY A 544 10.90 2.05 -2.98
N GLN A 545 10.05 3.00 -3.36
CA GLN A 545 10.39 4.42 -3.47
C GLN A 545 9.67 5.28 -2.42
N VAL A 546 10.20 6.49 -2.21
CA VAL A 546 9.51 7.59 -1.52
C VAL A 546 9.33 8.77 -2.47
N SER A 547 8.27 9.55 -2.31
CA SER A 547 8.02 10.81 -3.03
C SER A 547 8.43 12.02 -2.19
N LEU A 548 9.04 13.00 -2.86
CA LEU A 548 9.51 14.27 -2.31
C LEU A 548 8.70 15.40 -2.94
N TYR A 549 7.86 16.07 -2.16
CA TYR A 549 7.12 17.25 -2.61
C TYR A 549 7.75 18.52 -2.06
N ASN A 550 8.01 19.50 -2.93
CA ASN A 550 8.40 20.86 -2.53
C ASN A 550 7.28 21.86 -2.82
N ASN A 551 6.93 22.69 -1.83
CA ASN A 551 5.79 23.59 -1.96
C ASN A 551 6.05 24.84 -2.81
N ALA A 552 7.15 25.55 -2.55
CA ALA A 552 7.45 26.84 -3.14
C ALA A 552 8.94 26.96 -3.47
N GLY A 553 9.28 27.85 -4.39
CA GLY A 553 10.65 28.00 -4.88
C GLY A 553 11.23 26.71 -5.45
N SER A 554 12.55 26.62 -5.48
CA SER A 554 13.32 25.43 -5.80
C SER A 554 14.25 25.13 -4.66
N THR A 555 14.53 23.85 -4.41
CA THR A 555 15.46 23.47 -3.35
C THR A 555 16.16 22.16 -3.68
N ASP A 556 17.38 22.00 -3.20
CA ASP A 556 18.07 20.74 -3.24
C ASP A 556 17.70 19.86 -2.04
N VAL A 557 17.58 18.56 -2.30
CA VAL A 557 17.23 17.54 -1.32
C VAL A 557 18.32 16.48 -1.28
N ILE A 558 18.73 16.13 -0.06
CA ILE A 558 19.70 15.08 0.23
C ILE A 558 19.00 14.05 1.12
N LEU A 559 19.11 12.77 0.76
CA LEU A 559 18.60 11.68 1.56
C LEU A 559 19.75 10.79 2.02
N ASP A 560 19.93 10.72 3.33
CA ASP A 560 20.89 9.84 3.98
C ASP A 560 20.11 8.76 4.76
N VAL A 561 20.28 7.48 4.43
CA VAL A 561 19.62 6.36 5.11
C VAL A 561 20.35 6.00 6.40
N GLN A 562 19.59 5.78 7.49
CA GLN A 562 20.11 5.34 8.80
C GLN A 562 19.69 3.90 9.15
N GLY A 563 18.66 3.40 8.48
CA GLY A 563 18.18 2.03 8.65
C GLY A 563 16.88 1.80 7.89
N TRP A 564 16.39 0.56 7.94
CA TRP A 564 15.15 0.15 7.29
C TRP A 564 14.32 -0.74 8.21
N VAL A 565 13.04 -0.86 7.92
CA VAL A 565 12.11 -1.71 8.66
C VAL A 565 11.68 -2.85 7.76
N SER A 566 11.77 -4.09 8.23
CA SER A 566 11.37 -5.26 7.44
C SER A 566 9.85 -5.40 7.33
N VAL A 567 9.38 -6.08 6.28
CA VAL A 567 8.03 -6.67 6.31
C VAL A 567 7.99 -7.83 7.32
N VAL A 568 6.80 -8.16 7.84
CA VAL A 568 6.61 -9.28 8.77
C VAL A 568 6.90 -10.61 8.06
N GLY A 569 7.52 -11.54 8.79
CA GLY A 569 7.73 -12.92 8.33
C GLY A 569 9.02 -13.17 7.55
N LEU A 570 9.75 -12.14 7.12
CA LEU A 570 11.05 -12.32 6.44
C LEU A 570 12.24 -12.46 7.38
N ASN A 571 12.14 -12.00 8.63
CA ASN A 571 13.20 -12.12 9.64
C ASN A 571 12.64 -12.73 10.93
N SER A 572 13.10 -13.94 11.27
CA SER A 572 12.78 -14.63 12.52
C SER A 572 13.89 -14.41 13.54
N GLY A 573 13.83 -13.29 14.27
CA GLY A 573 14.82 -12.95 15.30
C GLY A 573 14.32 -11.89 16.29
N THR A 574 15.12 -11.59 17.32
CA THR A 574 14.82 -10.56 18.33
C THR A 574 15.64 -9.28 18.13
N THR A 575 16.31 -9.12 16.99
CA THR A 575 17.04 -7.90 16.62
C THR A 575 16.04 -6.81 16.23
N GLY A 576 16.38 -5.55 16.49
CA GLY A 576 15.58 -4.43 15.99
C GLY A 576 14.28 -4.18 16.75
N GLN A 577 14.12 -4.75 17.94
CA GLN A 577 12.98 -4.50 18.81
C GLN A 577 13.18 -3.17 19.54
N TYR A 578 12.23 -2.25 19.41
CA TYR A 578 12.33 -0.92 19.98
C TYR A 578 11.96 -0.90 21.46
N GLN A 579 12.75 -0.24 22.29
CA GLN A 579 12.50 -0.11 23.71
C GLN A 579 12.43 1.37 24.06
N ALA A 580 11.20 1.86 24.24
CA ALA A 580 10.92 3.26 24.49
C ALA A 580 11.25 3.65 25.94
N LEU A 581 12.01 4.74 26.08
CA LEU A 581 12.42 5.30 27.37
C LEU A 581 11.77 6.68 27.58
N PRO A 582 11.45 7.07 28.83
CA PRO A 582 11.28 8.48 29.15
C PRO A 582 12.56 9.24 28.74
N PRO A 583 12.46 10.42 28.09
CA PRO A 583 13.63 11.15 27.64
C PRO A 583 14.64 11.42 28.77
N SER A 584 15.92 11.18 28.53
CA SER A 584 16.99 11.35 29.53
C SER A 584 18.25 11.95 28.94
N ARG A 585 18.86 12.93 29.62
CA ARG A 585 20.10 13.57 29.16
C ARG A 585 21.32 12.71 29.45
N ILE A 586 22.11 12.42 28.42
CA ILE A 586 23.37 11.66 28.56
C ILE A 586 24.62 12.48 28.26
N LEU A 587 24.48 13.66 27.63
CA LEU A 587 25.57 14.62 27.42
C LEU A 587 25.04 16.06 27.51
N ASP A 588 25.80 16.93 28.18
CA ASP A 588 25.62 18.38 28.15
C ASP A 588 26.98 19.07 28.20
N THR A 589 27.48 19.55 27.07
CA THR A 589 28.84 20.12 27.04
C THR A 589 28.95 21.49 27.71
N ARG A 590 27.82 22.16 27.94
CA ARG A 590 27.76 23.46 28.64
C ARG A 590 28.20 23.32 30.10
N THR A 591 27.97 22.15 30.68
CA THR A 591 28.27 21.88 32.10
C THR A 591 29.44 20.92 32.26
N THR A 592 29.67 20.02 31.31
CA THR A 592 30.69 18.95 31.42
C THR A 592 31.50 18.80 30.14
N GLY A 593 32.83 18.86 30.24
CA GLY A 593 33.75 18.56 29.13
C GLY A 593 33.93 19.67 28.08
N GLY A 594 33.15 20.76 28.15
CA GLY A 594 33.31 21.96 27.30
C GLY A 594 32.91 21.74 25.83
N PRO A 595 32.80 22.83 25.05
CA PRO A 595 32.31 22.79 23.67
C PRO A 595 33.22 21.98 22.74
N LEU A 596 32.64 21.45 21.66
CA LEU A 596 33.37 20.81 20.56
C LEU A 596 33.89 21.89 19.61
N GLY A 597 35.20 21.94 19.40
CA GLY A 597 35.89 22.83 18.48
C GLY A 597 35.91 22.35 17.03
N ALA A 598 36.65 23.08 16.20
CA ALA A 598 36.75 22.83 14.77
C ALA A 598 37.50 21.53 14.48
N ASN A 599 36.96 20.73 13.57
CA ASN A 599 37.44 19.40 13.21
C ASN A 599 37.62 18.46 14.43
N GLN A 600 36.90 18.71 15.53
CA GLN A 600 37.02 17.94 16.75
C GLN A 600 36.02 16.79 16.76
N THR A 601 36.47 15.64 17.28
CA THR A 601 35.61 14.53 17.68
C THR A 601 35.47 14.42 19.19
N ARG A 602 34.36 13.84 19.64
CA ARG A 602 34.13 13.44 21.03
C ARG A 602 33.44 12.10 21.09
N ASP A 603 34.05 11.14 21.76
CA ASP A 603 33.42 9.87 22.05
C ASP A 603 32.43 10.03 23.21
N LEU A 604 31.27 9.40 23.06
CA LEU A 604 30.17 9.39 24.00
C LEU A 604 29.81 7.94 24.28
N GLN A 605 30.04 7.49 25.51
CA GLN A 605 29.50 6.22 25.98
C GLN A 605 27.97 6.34 26.10
N VAL A 606 27.24 5.48 25.39
CA VAL A 606 25.77 5.51 25.35
C VAL A 606 25.17 4.40 26.20
N THR A 607 25.63 3.16 26.03
CA THR A 607 25.15 2.05 26.86
C THR A 607 25.46 2.27 28.34
N GLY A 608 24.55 1.86 29.21
CA GLY A 608 24.63 2.09 30.65
C GLY A 608 24.31 3.52 31.10
N LYS A 609 23.81 4.39 30.22
CA LYS A 609 23.42 5.78 30.54
C LYS A 609 21.96 6.03 30.18
N GLY A 610 21.29 6.93 30.90
CA GLY A 610 19.95 7.43 30.54
C GLY A 610 18.86 6.36 30.39
N GLY A 611 19.01 5.20 31.04
CA GLY A 611 18.09 4.05 30.91
C GLY A 611 18.42 3.07 29.78
N VAL A 612 19.44 3.34 28.96
CA VAL A 612 19.97 2.39 27.97
C VAL A 612 20.74 1.27 28.70
N PRO A 613 20.47 -0.01 28.40
CA PRO A 613 21.21 -1.13 28.99
C PRO A 613 22.71 -1.08 28.69
N ALA A 614 23.51 -1.81 29.48
CA ALA A 614 24.97 -1.89 29.28
C ALA A 614 25.38 -2.74 28.07
N SER A 615 24.52 -3.67 27.64
CA SER A 615 24.70 -4.58 26.49
C SER A 615 23.35 -4.84 25.82
N GLY A 616 23.32 -5.51 24.66
CA GLY A 616 22.06 -5.85 24.01
C GLY A 616 21.53 -4.79 23.04
N VAL A 617 22.34 -3.80 22.66
CA VAL A 617 21.90 -2.56 22.00
C VAL A 617 22.57 -2.41 20.64
N ALA A 618 21.78 -2.45 19.56
CA ALA A 618 22.25 -2.24 18.19
C ALA A 618 22.31 -0.76 17.82
N ALA A 619 21.30 0.01 18.24
CA ALA A 619 21.17 1.43 17.92
C ALA A 619 20.36 2.16 18.99
N VAL A 620 20.49 3.49 19.03
CA VAL A 620 19.74 4.36 19.95
C VAL A 620 19.00 5.46 19.20
N VAL A 621 17.85 5.83 19.74
CA VAL A 621 17.06 6.97 19.29
C VAL A 621 17.37 8.15 20.21
N VAL A 622 18.03 9.17 19.67
CA VAL A 622 18.46 10.36 20.44
C VAL A 622 17.99 11.64 19.79
N ASN A 623 17.77 12.67 20.61
CA ASN A 623 17.71 14.03 20.12
C ASN A 623 19.09 14.67 20.27
N LEU A 624 19.64 15.18 19.16
CA LEU A 624 20.91 15.91 19.14
C LEU A 624 20.61 17.39 19.06
N THR A 625 21.03 18.16 20.07
CA THR A 625 20.87 19.61 20.11
C THR A 625 22.23 20.29 20.08
N VAL A 626 22.39 21.23 19.16
CA VAL A 626 23.53 22.16 19.13
C VAL A 626 23.08 23.50 19.70
N THR A 627 23.93 24.09 20.53
CA THR A 627 23.72 25.43 21.10
C THR A 627 25.06 26.17 21.23
N ASN A 628 25.01 27.50 21.31
CA ASN A 628 26.20 28.37 21.28
C ASN A 628 27.19 28.11 20.11
N PRO A 629 26.78 27.78 18.88
CA PRO A 629 27.72 27.65 17.78
C PRO A 629 28.33 29.01 17.42
N THR A 630 29.61 29.03 17.10
CA THR A 630 30.34 30.27 16.74
C THR A 630 30.48 30.48 15.23
N ALA A 631 30.20 29.46 14.42
CA ALA A 631 30.27 29.51 12.97
C ALA A 631 29.26 28.53 12.35
N SER A 632 29.03 28.67 11.04
CA SER A 632 28.28 27.67 10.28
C SER A 632 29.05 26.36 10.22
N SER A 633 28.37 25.26 10.54
CA SER A 633 28.97 23.93 10.64
C SER A 633 27.88 22.85 10.54
N TYR A 634 28.28 21.59 10.72
CA TYR A 634 27.39 20.46 10.88
C TYR A 634 27.89 19.53 12.00
N LEU A 635 26.95 18.79 12.59
CA LEU A 635 27.24 17.71 13.51
C LEU A 635 27.01 16.37 12.83
N THR A 636 27.94 15.44 13.01
CA THR A 636 27.79 14.03 12.60
C THR A 636 27.98 13.13 13.81
N ALA A 637 27.10 12.16 13.98
CA ALA A 637 27.20 11.10 14.97
C ALA A 637 27.33 9.74 14.27
N PHE A 638 28.30 8.92 14.70
CA PHE A 638 28.62 7.64 14.06
C PHE A 638 29.22 6.65 15.07
N PRO A 639 29.25 5.33 14.80
CA PRO A 639 29.83 4.35 15.72
C PRO A 639 31.29 4.66 16.04
N THR A 640 31.68 4.61 17.32
CA THR A 640 33.06 4.86 17.71
C THR A 640 34.04 3.86 17.09
N GLY A 641 35.17 4.35 16.60
CA GLY A 641 36.18 3.56 15.89
C GLY A 641 35.86 3.27 14.42
N SER A 642 34.69 3.69 13.92
CA SER A 642 34.38 3.62 12.48
C SER A 642 34.88 4.86 11.72
N GLY A 643 35.02 4.73 10.40
CA GLY A 643 35.35 5.86 9.54
C GLY A 643 34.19 6.88 9.51
N ARG A 644 34.51 8.17 9.68
CA ARG A 644 33.50 9.24 9.66
C ARG A 644 32.73 9.24 8.32
N PRO A 645 31.40 9.11 8.34
CA PRO A 645 30.61 9.17 7.11
C PRO A 645 30.55 10.60 6.56
N ILE A 646 30.19 10.74 5.28
CA ILE A 646 30.01 12.04 4.59
C ILE A 646 28.65 12.72 4.88
N VAL A 647 27.88 12.16 5.80
CA VAL A 647 26.53 12.61 6.15
C VAL A 647 26.56 13.56 7.35
N SER A 648 25.54 14.40 7.48
CA SER A 648 25.33 15.29 8.63
C SER A 648 24.03 14.91 9.33
N ASN A 649 24.01 14.87 10.66
CA ASN A 649 22.76 14.76 11.41
C ASN A 649 22.07 16.12 11.55
N LEU A 650 22.81 17.21 11.70
CA LEU A 650 22.25 18.56 11.77
C LEU A 650 23.20 19.58 11.16
N ASN A 651 22.63 20.62 10.57
CA ASN A 651 23.34 21.74 9.94
C ASN A 651 22.90 23.03 10.66
N TYR A 652 23.85 23.89 11.03
CA TYR A 652 23.58 25.06 11.85
C TYR A 652 24.49 26.23 11.49
N THR A 653 24.06 27.43 11.90
CA THR A 653 24.77 28.70 11.75
C THR A 653 25.16 29.28 13.11
N GLY A 654 26.09 30.24 13.13
CA GLY A 654 26.54 30.88 14.37
C GLY A 654 25.37 31.52 15.15
N GLY A 655 25.35 31.32 16.47
CA GLY A 655 24.29 31.80 17.37
C GLY A 655 22.99 30.99 17.37
N GLN A 656 22.85 29.97 16.52
CA GLN A 656 21.64 29.16 16.40
C GLN A 656 21.58 28.06 17.47
N THR A 657 20.42 27.87 18.11
CA THR A 657 20.13 26.63 18.85
C THR A 657 19.16 25.80 18.02
N LEU A 658 19.57 24.58 17.66
CA LEU A 658 18.80 23.70 16.77
C LEU A 658 18.92 22.25 17.24
N ALA A 659 17.82 21.51 17.12
CA ALA A 659 17.78 20.08 17.37
C ALA A 659 17.37 19.28 16.13
N ASN A 660 17.86 18.05 16.04
CA ASN A 660 17.33 17.04 15.14
C ASN A 660 17.33 15.66 15.82
N ARG A 661 16.29 14.88 15.57
CA ARG A 661 16.23 13.47 15.95
C ARG A 661 17.21 12.65 15.11
N ALA A 662 17.83 11.65 15.72
CA ALA A 662 18.74 10.74 15.04
C ALA A 662 18.60 9.31 15.57
N VAL A 663 18.77 8.34 14.68
CA VAL A 663 19.04 6.95 15.06
C VAL A 663 20.53 6.68 14.83
N ILE A 664 21.23 6.32 15.90
CA ILE A 664 22.69 6.15 15.88
C ILE A 664 23.02 4.69 16.16
N THR A 665 23.73 4.05 15.23
CA THR A 665 24.37 2.76 15.45
C THR A 665 25.53 2.92 16.42
N LEU A 666 25.72 1.94 17.30
CA LEU A 666 26.78 1.97 18.30
C LEU A 666 27.96 1.08 17.91
N SER A 667 29.14 1.38 18.45
CA SER A 667 30.26 0.44 18.40
C SER A 667 29.94 -0.83 19.20
N ALA A 668 30.77 -1.88 19.07
CA ALA A 668 30.67 -3.08 19.90
C ALA A 668 30.79 -2.81 21.41
N THR A 669 31.36 -1.67 21.81
CA THR A 669 31.44 -1.23 23.22
C THR A 669 30.29 -0.31 23.62
N GLY A 670 29.30 -0.08 22.75
CA GLY A 670 28.14 0.75 23.03
C GLY A 670 28.39 2.25 23.01
N ALA A 671 29.39 2.71 22.25
CA ALA A 671 29.76 4.12 22.15
C ALA A 671 29.49 4.71 20.75
N ALA A 672 29.28 6.02 20.71
CA ALA A 672 29.17 6.81 19.48
C ALA A 672 30.17 7.98 19.53
N THR A 673 30.65 8.40 18.36
CA THR A 673 31.53 9.56 18.18
C THR A 673 30.74 10.71 17.58
N LEU A 674 30.82 11.88 18.21
CA LEU A 674 30.28 13.15 17.73
C LEU A 674 31.39 13.92 17.02
N TYR A 675 31.08 14.57 15.91
CA TYR A 675 32.04 15.37 15.14
C TYR A 675 31.46 16.74 14.80
N ASN A 676 32.26 17.79 14.98
CA ASN A 676 31.98 19.16 14.55
C ASN A 676 33.02 19.63 13.52
N LEU A 677 32.59 20.19 12.38
CA LEU A 677 33.49 20.64 11.32
C LEU A 677 34.20 21.96 11.63
N ALA A 678 33.43 23.01 11.92
CA ALA A 678 33.93 24.38 12.00
C ALA A 678 33.41 25.10 13.26
N GLY A 679 34.15 26.13 13.68
CA GLY A 679 33.88 26.86 14.92
C GLY A 679 33.89 25.97 16.16
N THR A 680 33.46 26.53 17.29
CA THR A 680 33.08 25.82 18.50
C THR A 680 31.56 25.75 18.64
N THR A 681 31.04 24.67 19.23
CA THR A 681 29.63 24.55 19.62
C THR A 681 29.47 23.71 20.88
N ASP A 682 28.45 24.00 21.67
CA ASP A 682 27.96 23.06 22.66
C ASP A 682 27.04 22.02 22.03
N VAL A 683 27.08 20.80 22.57
CA VAL A 683 26.24 19.67 22.16
C VAL A 683 25.53 19.11 23.39
N VAL A 684 24.23 18.87 23.23
CA VAL A 684 23.37 18.20 24.20
C VAL A 684 22.80 16.96 23.54
N VAL A 685 22.83 15.83 24.25
CA VAL A 685 22.30 14.56 23.75
C VAL A 685 21.30 14.00 24.76
N ASP A 686 20.06 13.88 24.33
CA ASP A 686 18.97 13.29 25.10
C ASP A 686 18.53 11.97 24.45
N VAL A 687 18.52 10.86 25.19
CA VAL A 687 18.08 9.55 24.69
C VAL A 687 16.59 9.33 24.95
N GLY A 688 15.86 8.80 23.96
CA GLY A 688 14.43 8.48 24.06
C GLY A 688 14.09 7.00 23.86
N GLY A 689 15.05 6.17 23.47
CA GLY A 689 14.86 4.73 23.31
C GLY A 689 16.03 4.04 22.61
N TRP A 690 15.93 2.73 22.45
CA TRP A 690 16.98 1.91 21.86
C TRP A 690 16.42 0.70 21.09
N PHE A 691 17.22 0.13 20.19
CA PHE A 691 16.89 -1.07 19.42
C PHE A 691 17.79 -2.22 19.84
N SER A 692 17.22 -3.42 20.01
CA SER A 692 17.96 -4.60 20.41
C SER A 692 18.91 -5.15 19.34
N ASP A 693 20.03 -5.76 19.76
CA ASP A 693 20.97 -6.50 18.89
C ASP A 693 20.75 -8.03 18.91
N ALA A 694 19.69 -8.50 19.58
CA ALA A 694 19.36 -9.90 19.87
C ALA A 694 20.31 -10.66 20.83
N SER A 695 21.40 -10.07 21.31
CA SER A 695 22.28 -10.73 22.28
C SER A 695 21.63 -10.88 23.66
N THR A 696 20.58 -10.11 23.94
CA THR A 696 19.78 -10.17 25.17
C THR A 696 18.29 -10.17 24.83
N ALA A 697 17.51 -11.00 25.52
CA ALA A 697 16.06 -11.07 25.33
C ALA A 697 15.37 -9.78 25.81
N VAL A 698 14.45 -9.27 24.99
CA VAL A 698 13.67 -8.06 25.25
C VAL A 698 12.20 -8.27 24.89
N ALA A 699 11.32 -7.42 25.38
CA ALA A 699 9.93 -7.40 24.93
C ALA A 699 9.86 -7.15 23.43
N THR A 700 8.96 -7.84 22.73
CA THR A 700 8.73 -7.58 21.31
C THR A 700 8.08 -6.22 21.15
N SER A 701 8.66 -5.38 20.29
CA SER A 701 8.16 -4.05 19.97
C SER A 701 8.68 -3.66 18.59
N MET A 702 7.77 -3.63 17.63
CA MET A 702 8.03 -3.53 16.20
C MET A 702 7.30 -2.31 15.64
N PHE A 703 7.82 -1.75 14.55
CA PHE A 703 7.32 -0.50 13.98
C PHE A 703 6.17 -0.72 13.01
N THR A 704 5.08 -0.03 13.24
CA THR A 704 3.93 0.06 12.35
C THR A 704 3.87 1.45 11.72
N GLY A 705 4.18 1.55 10.42
CA GLY A 705 4.17 2.82 9.68
C GLY A 705 2.77 3.23 9.22
N LEU A 706 2.44 4.52 9.28
CA LEU A 706 1.13 5.06 8.90
C LEU A 706 1.27 6.11 7.80
N THR A 707 0.22 6.29 7.00
CA THR A 707 0.07 7.53 6.22
C THR A 707 -0.05 8.69 7.21
N PRO A 708 0.76 9.76 7.07
CA PRO A 708 0.76 10.86 8.01
C PRO A 708 -0.63 11.42 8.29
N SER A 709 -1.03 11.48 9.57
CA SER A 709 -2.35 11.95 10.00
C SER A 709 -2.24 12.99 11.11
N ARG A 710 -2.90 14.13 10.93
CA ARG A 710 -2.87 15.22 11.92
C ARG A 710 -3.84 14.94 13.06
N ILE A 711 -3.32 14.89 14.28
CA ILE A 711 -4.13 14.72 15.50
C ILE A 711 -4.23 15.99 16.36
N LEU A 712 -3.33 16.95 16.15
CA LEU A 712 -3.32 18.25 16.83
C LEU A 712 -3.01 19.38 15.85
N ASP A 713 -3.79 20.46 15.91
CA ASP A 713 -3.45 21.75 15.30
C ASP A 713 -4.04 22.86 16.17
N THR A 714 -3.20 23.49 17.00
CA THR A 714 -3.68 24.50 17.95
C THR A 714 -4.15 25.79 17.27
N ARG A 715 -3.87 25.98 15.97
CA ARG A 715 -4.36 27.14 15.19
C ARG A 715 -5.83 27.03 14.85
N THR A 716 -6.32 25.80 14.70
CA THR A 716 -7.72 25.49 14.34
C THR A 716 -8.47 24.81 15.48
N ALA A 717 -7.86 24.72 16.66
CA ALA A 717 -8.35 23.96 17.82
C ALA A 717 -8.59 22.46 17.54
N LEU A 718 -7.95 21.89 16.52
CA LEU A 718 -7.96 20.44 16.29
C LEU A 718 -7.22 19.78 17.46
N GLY A 719 -7.83 18.77 18.08
CA GLY A 719 -7.34 18.13 19.29
C GLY A 719 -7.78 18.84 20.59
N GLY A 720 -8.57 19.92 20.50
CA GLY A 720 -9.21 20.56 21.66
C GLY A 720 -8.35 21.57 22.42
N PHE A 721 -7.18 21.93 21.89
CA PHE A 721 -6.24 22.85 22.53
C PHE A 721 -6.02 24.13 21.70
N GLY A 722 -5.77 25.24 22.40
CA GLY A 722 -5.34 26.51 21.81
C GLY A 722 -3.82 26.69 21.85
N ASN A 723 -3.36 27.91 21.55
CA ASN A 723 -1.96 28.31 21.64
C ASN A 723 -1.37 28.00 23.03
N LEU A 724 -0.14 27.49 23.09
CA LEU A 724 0.56 27.20 24.34
C LEU A 724 1.34 28.44 24.78
N GLY A 725 1.05 28.95 25.97
CA GLY A 725 1.76 30.04 26.62
C GLY A 725 3.03 29.60 27.36
N THR A 726 3.54 30.50 28.19
CA THR A 726 4.78 30.31 28.95
C THR A 726 4.55 29.33 30.09
N ASN A 727 5.41 28.32 30.18
CA ASN A 727 5.29 27.21 31.13
C ASN A 727 4.02 26.35 30.98
N ASP A 728 3.29 26.47 29.88
CA ASP A 728 2.10 25.66 29.64
C ASP A 728 2.47 24.23 29.21
N ALA A 729 1.63 23.28 29.60
CA ALA A 729 1.68 21.91 29.12
C ALA A 729 0.28 21.41 28.76
N ILE A 730 0.18 20.64 27.66
CA ILE A 730 -1.06 19.98 27.23
C ILE A 730 -0.85 18.46 27.17
N ALA A 731 -1.91 17.70 27.46
CA ALA A 731 -1.91 16.24 27.35
C ALA A 731 -2.73 15.83 26.12
N VAL A 732 -2.04 15.39 25.07
CA VAL A 732 -2.62 15.08 23.76
C VAL A 732 -2.96 13.59 23.70
N GLN A 733 -4.23 13.27 23.40
CA GLN A 733 -4.65 11.89 23.16
C GLN A 733 -4.06 11.34 21.87
N VAL A 734 -3.31 10.23 21.97
CA VAL A 734 -2.68 9.58 20.81
C VAL A 734 -3.27 8.20 20.57
N ALA A 735 -3.38 7.37 21.60
CA ALA A 735 -3.99 6.05 21.47
C ALA A 735 -5.45 6.21 21.00
N GLY A 736 -5.82 5.46 19.96
CA GLY A 736 -7.12 5.54 19.29
C GLY A 736 -7.27 6.71 18.30
N GLN A 737 -6.21 7.48 18.03
CA GLN A 737 -6.23 8.62 17.11
C GLN A 737 -5.24 8.41 15.95
N GLY A 738 -5.54 8.99 14.78
CA GLY A 738 -4.59 9.06 13.66
C GLY A 738 -4.06 7.72 13.14
N GLY A 739 -4.76 6.61 13.37
CA GLY A 739 -4.35 5.25 13.01
C GLY A 739 -3.59 4.49 14.10
N VAL A 740 -3.35 5.10 15.27
CA VAL A 740 -2.76 4.42 16.44
C VAL A 740 -3.83 3.60 17.16
N PRO A 741 -3.58 2.33 17.51
CA PRO A 741 -4.55 1.51 18.25
C PRO A 741 -4.93 2.12 19.60
N ALA A 742 -6.15 1.81 20.05
CA ALA A 742 -6.58 2.12 21.42
C ALA A 742 -5.88 1.20 22.43
N LEU A 743 -5.78 1.61 23.69
CA LEU A 743 -5.03 0.83 24.70
C LEU A 743 -5.62 -0.56 25.00
N ASN A 744 -6.87 -0.82 24.64
CA ASN A 744 -7.58 -2.07 24.89
C ASN A 744 -7.55 -3.07 23.71
N SER A 745 -6.80 -2.79 22.65
CA SER A 745 -6.62 -3.71 21.53
C SER A 745 -5.42 -4.65 21.72
N SER A 746 -5.48 -5.85 21.13
CA SER A 746 -4.30 -6.71 20.96
C SER A 746 -3.21 -5.97 20.17
N GLY A 747 -2.00 -5.82 20.72
CA GLY A 747 -0.94 -5.02 20.10
C GLY A 747 -1.02 -3.54 20.49
N GLN A 748 -1.13 -3.26 21.79
CA GLN A 748 -1.19 -1.92 22.35
C GLN A 748 0.04 -1.09 21.97
N ALA A 749 -0.16 0.13 21.47
CA ALA A 749 0.96 1.03 21.20
C ALA A 749 1.69 1.40 22.49
N THR A 750 3.00 1.18 22.52
CA THR A 750 3.90 1.54 23.63
C THR A 750 4.66 2.84 23.34
N ALA A 751 4.83 3.18 22.07
CA ALA A 751 5.41 4.44 21.61
C ALA A 751 4.78 4.89 20.29
N VAL A 752 4.87 6.19 20.02
CA VAL A 752 4.40 6.82 18.78
C VAL A 752 5.56 7.50 18.06
N VAL A 753 5.53 7.45 16.74
CA VAL A 753 6.39 8.26 15.86
C VAL A 753 5.55 9.41 15.33
N ILE A 754 5.96 10.64 15.66
CA ILE A 754 5.25 11.86 15.31
C ILE A 754 6.21 12.87 14.70
N ASN A 755 5.69 13.74 13.83
CA ASN A 755 6.34 15.01 13.54
C ASN A 755 5.66 16.10 14.38
N VAL A 756 6.45 16.82 15.19
CA VAL A 756 5.96 17.93 16.01
C VAL A 756 6.45 19.23 15.39
N THR A 757 5.51 20.09 14.99
CA THR A 757 5.82 21.37 14.35
C THR A 757 5.38 22.53 15.23
N VAL A 758 6.31 23.45 15.46
CA VAL A 758 6.05 24.74 16.09
C VAL A 758 5.84 25.81 15.03
N THR A 759 4.88 26.71 15.23
CA THR A 759 4.72 27.90 14.38
C THR A 759 4.15 29.10 15.13
N GLY A 760 4.51 30.31 14.70
CA GLY A 760 3.99 31.55 15.30
C GLY A 760 4.49 31.79 16.72
N ALA A 761 5.71 31.35 17.02
CA ALA A 761 6.34 31.57 18.32
C ALA A 761 6.59 33.06 18.59
N THR A 762 6.32 33.53 19.82
CA THR A 762 6.52 34.94 20.21
C THR A 762 7.86 35.21 20.92
N ALA A 763 8.58 34.16 21.33
CA ALA A 763 9.88 34.24 21.97
C ALA A 763 10.74 33.03 21.59
N ALA A 764 12.05 33.10 21.89
CA ALA A 764 12.90 31.93 21.85
C ALA A 764 12.48 30.93 22.95
N SER A 765 12.27 29.68 22.58
CA SER A 765 11.75 28.65 23.49
C SER A 765 12.12 27.25 22.99
N TYR A 766 11.61 26.24 23.70
CA TYR A 766 11.67 24.85 23.28
C TYR A 766 10.38 24.11 23.67
N LEU A 767 10.11 23.03 22.94
CA LEU A 767 9.13 22.01 23.34
C LEU A 767 9.83 20.83 23.98
N THR A 768 9.22 20.29 25.03
CA THR A 768 9.54 18.95 25.56
C THR A 768 8.33 18.06 25.33
N VAL A 769 8.53 16.90 24.70
CA VAL A 769 7.49 15.93 24.42
C VAL A 769 7.79 14.63 25.17
N TYR A 770 6.87 14.20 26.02
CA TYR A 770 7.14 13.13 26.98
C TYR A 770 5.88 12.33 27.33
N PRO A 771 5.99 11.15 27.97
CA PRO A 771 4.83 10.35 28.34
C PRO A 771 3.97 11.10 29.37
N ASP A 772 2.66 11.19 29.13
CA ASP A 772 1.77 11.84 30.11
C ASP A 772 1.76 11.08 31.45
N GLY A 773 1.52 11.82 32.53
CA GLY A 773 1.57 11.28 33.89
C GLY A 773 2.98 11.00 34.42
N THR A 774 4.05 11.35 33.69
CA THR A 774 5.44 11.24 34.16
C THR A 774 6.06 12.61 34.48
N PRO A 775 7.08 12.69 35.36
CA PRO A 775 7.80 13.95 35.59
C PRO A 775 8.42 14.47 34.29
N ARG A 776 8.25 15.77 34.03
CA ARG A 776 8.82 16.42 32.84
C ARG A 776 10.34 16.25 32.81
N PRO A 777 10.92 15.68 31.74
CA PRO A 777 12.36 15.55 31.62
C PRO A 777 13.03 16.90 31.30
N LEU A 778 14.36 16.95 31.41
CA LEU A 778 15.15 18.13 31.01
C LEU A 778 15.37 18.22 29.48
N ALA A 779 14.94 17.20 28.74
CA ALA A 779 15.12 17.12 27.30
C ALA A 779 14.33 18.22 26.57
N SER A 780 14.86 18.66 25.43
CA SER A 780 14.15 19.53 24.49
C SER A 780 14.07 18.85 23.14
N ASP A 781 12.87 18.66 22.61
CA ASP A 781 12.65 18.02 21.30
C ASP A 781 12.71 19.04 20.16
N VAL A 782 12.08 20.21 20.31
CA VAL A 782 12.06 21.26 19.28
C VAL A 782 12.59 22.55 19.89
N ASN A 783 13.64 23.14 19.30
CA ASN A 783 14.17 24.44 19.70
C ASN A 783 13.87 25.48 18.62
N PHE A 784 13.33 26.64 19.00
CA PHE A 784 12.82 27.61 18.04
C PHE A 784 12.97 29.05 18.52
N GLY A 785 13.04 29.97 17.55
CA GLY A 785 13.06 31.42 17.75
C GLY A 785 11.72 32.08 17.43
N PRO A 786 11.55 33.36 17.78
CA PRO A 786 10.33 34.11 17.46
C PRO A 786 10.10 34.16 15.95
N GLY A 787 8.84 33.97 15.53
CA GLY A 787 8.42 34.00 14.12
C GLY A 787 8.83 32.79 13.27
N THR A 788 9.52 31.80 13.84
CA THR A 788 9.97 30.61 13.09
C THR A 788 8.91 29.52 13.02
N THR A 789 8.98 28.71 11.95
CA THR A 789 8.25 27.43 11.84
C THR A 789 9.27 26.31 11.82
N VAL A 790 9.28 25.47 12.86
CA VAL A 790 10.30 24.45 13.07
C VAL A 790 9.65 23.11 13.39
N PRO A 791 9.81 22.09 12.53
CA PRO A 791 9.46 20.72 12.84
C PRO A 791 10.65 19.93 13.38
N ASN A 792 10.37 18.91 14.20
CA ASN A 792 11.30 17.81 14.47
C ASN A 792 10.51 16.52 14.65
N LEU A 793 11.07 15.39 14.19
CA LEU A 793 10.50 14.08 14.47
C LEU A 793 10.73 13.70 15.93
N ALA A 794 9.71 13.20 16.60
CA ALA A 794 9.82 12.64 17.94
C ALA A 794 9.35 11.18 17.94
N VAL A 795 10.10 10.32 18.62
CA VAL A 795 9.67 8.98 18.98
C VAL A 795 9.44 8.98 20.49
N VAL A 796 8.18 8.88 20.89
CA VAL A 796 7.76 9.18 22.27
C VAL A 796 7.06 7.98 22.86
N LYS A 797 7.51 7.53 24.03
CA LYS A 797 6.79 6.53 24.83
C LYS A 797 5.42 7.10 25.23
N LEU A 798 4.36 6.30 25.11
CA LEU A 798 3.02 6.72 25.54
C LEU A 798 2.87 6.61 27.06
N GLY A 799 2.11 7.53 27.65
CA GLY A 799 1.64 7.43 29.03
C GLY A 799 0.70 6.23 29.21
N ALA A 800 0.47 5.82 30.46
CA ALA A 800 -0.43 4.71 30.76
C ALA A 800 -1.89 4.97 30.33
N ASP A 801 -2.26 6.23 30.12
CA ASP A 801 -3.55 6.68 29.61
C ASP A 801 -3.57 6.87 28.07
N GLY A 802 -2.46 6.55 27.39
CA GLY A 802 -2.35 6.58 25.93
C GLY A 802 -2.10 7.98 25.37
N LYS A 803 -1.70 8.92 26.24
CA LYS A 803 -1.40 10.29 25.87
C LYS A 803 0.09 10.57 25.88
N LEU A 804 0.45 11.69 25.27
CA LEU A 804 1.73 12.36 25.47
C LEU A 804 1.49 13.77 26.01
N ALA A 805 2.45 14.27 26.78
CA ALA A 805 2.47 15.65 27.23
C ALA A 805 3.39 16.48 26.33
N VAL A 806 2.97 17.70 26.01
CA VAL A 806 3.76 18.71 25.28
C VAL A 806 3.89 19.95 26.16
N TYR A 807 5.12 20.28 26.54
CA TYR A 807 5.43 21.45 27.36
C TYR A 807 6.11 22.54 26.53
N ASN A 808 5.72 23.81 26.73
CA ASN A 808 6.38 24.98 26.18
C ASN A 808 7.07 25.80 27.29
N PHE A 809 8.36 26.15 27.09
CA PHE A 809 9.14 26.86 28.11
C PHE A 809 8.77 28.35 28.24
N ALA A 810 8.81 29.10 27.14
CA ALA A 810 8.64 30.55 27.12
C ALA A 810 7.85 31.04 25.89
N GLY A 811 7.32 32.26 26.00
CA GLY A 811 6.49 32.86 24.95
C GLY A 811 5.17 32.11 24.71
N GLY A 812 4.47 32.50 23.65
CA GLY A 812 3.31 31.81 23.10
C GLY A 812 3.66 31.13 21.79
N THR A 813 3.11 29.94 21.52
CA THR A 813 3.39 29.20 20.28
C THR A 813 2.26 28.26 19.88
N ASN A 814 2.11 28.01 18.57
CA ASN A 814 1.20 26.98 18.07
C ASN A 814 1.95 25.66 17.86
N VAL A 815 1.27 24.56 18.16
CA VAL A 815 1.79 23.20 18.02
C VAL A 815 0.91 22.40 17.07
N ILE A 816 1.57 21.68 16.17
CA ILE A 816 0.94 20.76 15.22
C ILE A 816 1.59 19.38 15.44
N ILE A 817 0.77 18.33 15.51
CA ILE A 817 1.25 16.95 15.64
C ILE A 817 0.65 16.11 14.52
N ASP A 818 1.53 15.60 13.66
CA ASP A 818 1.22 14.63 12.62
C ASP A 818 1.79 13.25 13.04
N VAL A 819 0.94 12.23 13.13
CA VAL A 819 1.32 10.85 13.44
C VAL A 819 1.85 10.17 12.19
N LEU A 820 3.01 9.53 12.29
CA LEU A 820 3.70 8.83 11.20
C LEU A 820 3.72 7.31 11.38
N GLY A 821 3.47 6.83 12.60
CA GLY A 821 3.53 5.41 12.95
C GLY A 821 3.58 5.19 14.45
N TRP A 822 3.69 3.94 14.87
CA TRP A 822 3.73 3.55 16.28
C TRP A 822 4.53 2.26 16.48
N TYR A 823 4.93 2.00 17.72
CA TYR A 823 5.57 0.74 18.16
C TYR A 823 4.65 0.04 19.16
N ASN A 824 4.57 -1.29 19.11
CA ASN A 824 3.74 -2.11 19.99
C ASN A 824 4.44 -2.58 21.27
#